data_AF-A0A946JS76-F1
#
_entry.id   AF-A0A946JS76-F1
#
_cell.length_a   1.000
_cell.length_b   1.000
_cell.length_c   1.000
_cell.angle_alpha   90.00
_cell.angle_beta   90.00
_cell.angle_gamma   90.00
#
_symmetry.space_group_name_H-M   'P 1'
#
loop_
_entity.id
_entity.type
_entity.pdbx_description
1 polymer ?
#
loop_
_entity_poly.entity_id
_entity_poly.type
_entity_poly.pdbx_seq_one_letter_code
_entity_poly.pdbx_strand_id
1 'polypeptide(L)'
;MKKLLGLLLVGILFPQLNTDYENIRQRRAELPKNILVDASDGSQYYMGRCGFIEVGDSPTILQDEVDAWVSAQHRDDTRDLSIPIAFHVIHASNNNGYVSSTAVNAQVDVLNDAFAPYGISFTLSSLDYTDNSSWFNNDNENQYKAQLAISPSTTLNIYTTSASGYLGYAYFPNSYSESSYMHGVVLNYDSLPGGAWPYNEGDTGVHEVGHYLGLYHTFEGACYGNGDNVDDTPAQDDGDNIYSCYTMDTCTNNTGNDPIHNYMNYTDDACLTEFTNGQGSRMDYMISTYKPNLGTEVNSDSDGDGIADEADNCPNTANSSQSDYDGDGLGDVCDSDIDNDGISNNNDYNDYNSYECSDDDGDSCNDCSSGSYNTFNDGWDYDVDGTCDAGDIDDDNDGVIDAQDSDDNNEFVCMDSDGDSCDDCSSGTFNPGNDGSDEDNDGICDDGDNVEIVSLAFNNIMTNSVDLEYSSDESIYGFQFSISGVDIENAYCEFLDISCGSTNQCVAFSFSGDYIPAGLGILVSFEFDETSENRIMSLSNIIVSNANASAMDVIAPEQIYIPACDDDDGDNICNAIDPEPNCATNDTDECDVCGGDGTSCMYQPGDVNMDNAVNVIDIVLIVDFILGNSEFTTEAFNIADASQDGYVNVIDIVMLVEIILNS
;
A
#
# COMPACT_ATOMS: atom_id res chain seq x y z
N MET A 1 -0.10 2.60 -10.01
CA MET A 1 1.07 2.71 -9.09
C MET A 1 1.07 1.72 -7.91
N LYS A 2 0.23 0.66 -7.90
CA LYS A 2 0.17 -0.33 -6.81
C LYS A 2 1.00 -1.62 -7.04
N LYS A 3 1.66 -1.79 -8.20
CA LYS A 3 2.56 -2.94 -8.49
C LYS A 3 4.05 -2.68 -8.23
N LEU A 4 4.44 -1.49 -7.78
CA LEU A 4 5.84 -1.15 -7.47
C LEU A 4 6.15 -1.16 -5.96
N LEU A 5 5.12 -1.22 -5.09
CA LEU A 5 5.30 -1.21 -3.64
C LEU A 5 5.63 -2.60 -3.06
N GLY A 6 5.39 -3.68 -3.81
CA GLY A 6 5.71 -5.05 -3.39
C GLY A 6 7.20 -5.41 -3.45
N LEU A 7 8.02 -4.63 -4.17
CA LEU A 7 9.47 -4.89 -4.28
C LEU A 7 10.32 -4.12 -3.25
N LEU A 8 9.79 -3.07 -2.62
CA LEU A 8 10.56 -2.28 -1.64
C LEU A 8 10.35 -2.72 -0.18
N LEU A 9 9.27 -3.44 0.14
CA LEU A 9 9.04 -3.95 1.49
C LEU A 9 9.84 -5.22 1.84
N VAL A 10 10.45 -5.89 0.86
CA VAL A 10 11.27 -7.10 1.09
C VAL A 10 12.57 -6.77 1.83
N GLY A 11 13.01 -5.50 1.87
CA GLY A 11 14.26 -5.10 2.51
C GLY A 11 14.20 -4.87 4.02
N ILE A 12 13.02 -4.70 4.61
CA ILE A 12 12.89 -4.18 5.99
C ILE A 12 12.73 -5.30 7.03
N LEU A 13 12.47 -6.55 6.59
CA LEU A 13 12.45 -7.76 7.43
C LEU A 13 13.76 -8.59 7.35
N PHE A 14 14.76 -8.17 6.56
CA PHE A 14 15.86 -9.03 6.08
C PHE A 14 17.30 -8.64 6.47
N PRO A 15 17.64 -8.01 7.62
CA PRO A 15 19.05 -8.00 8.04
C PRO A 15 19.56 -9.43 8.30
N GLN A 16 18.74 -10.29 8.91
CA GLN A 16 19.15 -11.63 9.36
C GLN A 16 19.23 -12.63 8.19
N LEU A 17 18.18 -12.70 7.37
CA LEU A 17 18.06 -13.63 6.23
C LEU A 17 19.12 -13.42 5.14
N ASN A 18 19.54 -12.16 4.88
CA ASN A 18 20.59 -11.87 3.91
C ASN A 18 22.00 -12.25 4.43
N THR A 19 22.17 -12.25 5.76
CA THR A 19 23.41 -12.68 6.41
C THR A 19 23.53 -14.20 6.42
N ASP A 20 22.43 -14.93 6.65
CA ASP A 20 22.40 -16.39 6.63
C ASP A 20 22.66 -16.95 5.22
N TYR A 21 22.07 -16.36 4.18
CA TYR A 21 22.30 -16.78 2.79
C TYR A 21 23.78 -16.65 2.37
N GLU A 22 24.42 -15.52 2.64
CA GLU A 22 25.85 -15.34 2.29
C GLU A 22 26.75 -16.25 3.15
N ASN A 23 26.40 -16.51 4.41
CA ASN A 23 27.11 -17.48 5.26
C ASN A 23 27.00 -18.91 4.72
N ILE A 24 25.81 -19.34 4.30
CA ILE A 24 25.56 -20.65 3.69
C ILE A 24 26.38 -20.80 2.41
N ARG A 25 26.31 -19.78 1.55
CA ARG A 25 27.05 -19.75 0.28
C ARG A 25 28.55 -19.80 0.50
N GLN A 26 29.07 -19.07 1.49
CA GLN A 26 30.49 -19.11 1.85
C GLN A 26 30.89 -20.48 2.39
N ARG A 27 30.13 -21.05 3.33
CA ARG A 27 30.43 -22.39 3.90
C ARG A 27 30.44 -23.49 2.83
N ARG A 28 29.49 -23.45 1.88
CA ARG A 28 29.49 -24.38 0.74
C ARG A 28 30.69 -24.20 -0.19
N ALA A 29 31.19 -22.98 -0.36
CA ALA A 29 32.36 -22.72 -1.20
C ALA A 29 33.67 -23.23 -0.57
N GLU A 30 33.69 -23.42 0.76
CA GLU A 30 34.86 -23.89 1.52
C GLU A 30 34.94 -25.43 1.62
N LEU A 31 33.83 -26.13 1.35
CA LEU A 31 33.78 -27.59 1.37
C LEU A 31 34.48 -28.21 0.15
N PRO A 32 35.28 -29.28 0.33
CA PRO A 32 36.08 -29.85 -0.74
C PRO A 32 35.28 -30.79 -1.66
N LYS A 33 35.56 -30.72 -2.96
CA LYS A 33 34.95 -31.59 -3.99
C LYS A 33 35.75 -32.88 -4.13
N ASN A 34 35.39 -33.90 -3.35
CA ASN A 34 36.21 -35.08 -3.11
C ASN A 34 35.87 -36.32 -3.93
N ILE A 35 34.77 -36.32 -4.69
CA ILE A 35 34.36 -37.48 -5.49
C ILE A 35 34.45 -37.20 -6.99
N LEU A 36 34.84 -38.21 -7.76
CA LEU A 36 34.82 -38.18 -9.21
C LEU A 36 33.53 -38.85 -9.69
N VAL A 37 32.70 -38.11 -10.43
CA VAL A 37 31.41 -38.59 -10.93
C VAL A 37 31.47 -38.74 -12.45
N ASP A 38 30.89 -39.82 -12.97
CA ASP A 38 30.69 -40.05 -14.40
C ASP A 38 29.35 -39.46 -14.82
N ALA A 39 29.38 -38.23 -15.35
CA ALA A 39 28.21 -37.52 -15.85
C ALA A 39 27.41 -38.37 -16.85
N SER A 40 26.09 -38.15 -16.90
CA SER A 40 25.21 -38.76 -17.91
C SER A 40 25.62 -38.45 -19.37
N ASP A 41 26.35 -37.36 -19.61
CA ASP A 41 26.92 -37.00 -20.92
C ASP A 41 28.26 -37.71 -21.24
N GLY A 42 28.78 -38.53 -20.31
CA GLY A 42 30.03 -39.27 -20.40
C GLY A 42 31.28 -38.50 -19.97
N SER A 43 31.14 -37.27 -19.46
CA SER A 43 32.25 -36.52 -18.88
C SER A 43 32.54 -36.90 -17.43
N GLN A 44 33.76 -36.64 -16.96
CA GLN A 44 34.17 -36.85 -15.57
C GLN A 44 34.46 -35.52 -14.89
N TYR A 45 33.89 -35.30 -13.71
CA TYR A 45 34.10 -34.08 -12.94
C TYR A 45 34.09 -34.33 -11.44
N TYR A 46 34.69 -33.41 -10.69
CA TYR A 46 34.75 -33.50 -9.23
C TYR A 46 33.54 -32.82 -8.59
N MET A 47 32.93 -33.52 -7.63
CA MET A 47 31.80 -33.04 -6.85
C MET A 47 32.05 -33.20 -5.34
N GLY A 48 31.33 -32.43 -4.53
CA GLY A 48 31.10 -32.78 -3.13
C GLY A 48 30.06 -33.90 -3.04
N ARG A 49 30.09 -34.70 -1.96
CA ARG A 49 29.06 -35.72 -1.72
C ARG A 49 27.78 -35.04 -1.23
N CYS A 50 27.57 -35.01 0.07
CA CYS A 50 26.39 -34.46 0.69
C CYS A 50 26.82 -33.40 1.70
N GLY A 51 25.86 -32.71 2.30
CA GLY A 51 26.16 -31.86 3.43
C GLY A 51 24.93 -31.23 4.03
N PHE A 52 24.84 -31.22 5.35
CA PHE A 52 23.93 -30.34 6.05
C PHE A 52 24.64 -29.03 6.39
N ILE A 53 23.88 -27.93 6.47
CA ILE A 53 24.42 -26.63 6.85
C ILE A 53 23.72 -26.18 8.12
N GLU A 54 24.45 -26.22 9.24
CA GLU A 54 23.98 -25.60 10.48
C GLU A 54 24.05 -24.08 10.37
N VAL A 55 22.87 -23.46 10.50
CA VAL A 55 22.68 -22.01 10.52
C VAL A 55 22.19 -21.64 11.93
N GLY A 56 22.77 -20.60 12.53
CA GLY A 56 22.45 -20.14 13.88
C GLY A 56 22.94 -21.05 15.02
N ASP A 57 22.47 -20.77 16.24
CA ASP A 57 22.75 -21.54 17.46
C ASP A 57 21.71 -22.68 17.62
N SER A 58 21.69 -23.60 16.65
CA SER A 58 20.81 -24.77 16.73
C SER A 58 21.23 -25.68 17.89
N PRO A 59 20.33 -26.07 18.81
CA PRO A 59 20.69 -26.92 19.93
C PRO A 59 21.09 -28.32 19.45
N THR A 60 22.21 -28.83 19.94
CA THR A 60 22.58 -30.24 19.75
C THR A 60 21.61 -31.13 20.51
N ILE A 61 20.92 -32.02 19.81
CA ILE A 61 19.97 -32.97 20.41
C ILE A 61 20.70 -34.24 20.83
N LEU A 62 20.82 -34.43 22.15
CA LEU A 62 21.49 -35.59 22.74
C LEU A 62 20.59 -36.83 22.73
N GLN A 63 21.20 -38.03 22.68
CA GLN A 63 20.48 -39.30 22.70
C GLN A 63 19.57 -39.46 23.94
N ASP A 64 20.04 -39.03 25.12
CA ASP A 64 19.26 -39.08 26.37
C ASP A 64 17.91 -38.33 26.26
N GLU A 65 17.82 -37.29 25.44
CA GLU A 65 16.59 -36.51 25.23
C GLU A 65 15.57 -37.30 24.38
N VAL A 66 16.07 -37.95 23.32
CA VAL A 66 15.27 -38.85 22.47
C VAL A 66 14.78 -40.04 23.31
N ASP A 67 15.66 -40.66 24.10
CA ASP A 67 15.31 -41.79 24.96
C ASP A 67 14.26 -41.43 26.02
N ALA A 68 14.37 -40.23 26.60
CA ALA A 68 13.38 -39.72 27.54
C ALA A 68 12.02 -39.50 26.87
N TRP A 69 12.00 -38.97 25.65
CA TRP A 69 10.79 -38.77 24.85
C TRP A 69 10.12 -40.11 24.49
N VAL A 70 10.90 -41.07 23.98
CA VAL A 70 10.42 -42.43 23.66
C VAL A 70 9.87 -43.11 24.92
N SER A 71 10.60 -43.05 26.04
CA SER A 71 10.22 -43.68 27.31
C SER A 71 8.95 -43.08 27.93
N ALA A 72 8.65 -41.81 27.62
CA ALA A 72 7.42 -41.15 28.04
C ALA A 72 6.18 -41.58 27.23
N GLN A 73 6.29 -42.65 26.41
CA GLN A 73 5.23 -43.21 25.54
C GLN A 73 4.77 -42.27 24.42
N HIS A 74 5.67 -41.39 23.93
CA HIS A 74 5.38 -40.52 22.78
C HIS A 74 5.81 -41.12 21.44
N ARG A 75 6.48 -42.27 21.43
CA ARG A 75 6.59 -43.06 20.20
C ARG A 75 5.22 -43.67 19.94
N ASP A 76 4.45 -42.99 19.11
CA ASP A 76 3.24 -43.56 18.56
C ASP A 76 3.66 -44.62 17.53
N ASP A 77 3.80 -45.87 17.96
CA ASP A 77 4.03 -47.02 17.09
C ASP A 77 2.88 -47.22 16.06
N THR A 78 1.85 -46.34 16.06
CA THR A 78 0.76 -46.27 15.09
C THR A 78 0.74 -45.00 14.24
N ARG A 79 1.73 -44.10 14.36
CA ARG A 79 1.84 -42.92 13.49
C ARG A 79 2.33 -43.32 12.11
N ASP A 80 1.39 -43.60 11.21
CA ASP A 80 1.63 -43.58 9.77
C ASP A 80 1.69 -42.11 9.33
N LEU A 81 2.90 -41.58 9.22
CA LEU A 81 3.15 -40.23 8.71
C LEU A 81 3.21 -40.28 7.18
N SER A 82 2.20 -39.72 6.51
CA SER A 82 2.20 -39.50 5.06
C SER A 82 2.65 -38.08 4.77
N ILE A 83 3.79 -37.92 4.10
CA ILE A 83 4.38 -36.61 3.78
C ILE A 83 4.13 -36.30 2.29
N PRO A 84 3.35 -35.26 1.97
CA PRO A 84 3.25 -34.75 0.60
C PRO A 84 4.61 -34.25 0.10
N ILE A 85 4.95 -34.54 -1.15
CA ILE A 85 6.13 -34.03 -1.85
C ILE A 85 5.70 -33.05 -2.93
N ALA A 86 6.22 -31.82 -2.84
CA ALA A 86 6.30 -30.90 -3.96
C ALA A 86 7.68 -31.03 -4.61
N PHE A 87 7.71 -31.50 -5.86
CA PHE A 87 8.94 -31.77 -6.59
C PHE A 87 9.17 -30.73 -7.69
N HIS A 88 10.23 -29.95 -7.55
CA HIS A 88 10.55 -28.83 -8.42
C HIS A 88 11.76 -29.19 -9.32
N VAL A 89 11.51 -29.40 -10.61
CA VAL A 89 12.57 -29.68 -11.58
C VAL A 89 13.07 -28.38 -12.20
N ILE A 90 14.21 -27.89 -11.74
CA ILE A 90 14.83 -26.68 -12.28
C ILE A 90 15.91 -27.11 -13.28
N HIS A 91 15.84 -26.61 -14.50
CA HIS A 91 16.80 -26.95 -15.54
C HIS A 91 17.28 -25.71 -16.30
N ALA A 92 18.43 -25.84 -16.97
CA ALA A 92 18.91 -24.81 -17.86
C ALA A 92 18.14 -24.82 -19.19
N SER A 93 18.22 -23.71 -19.92
CA SER A 93 17.45 -23.47 -21.15
C SER A 93 17.91 -24.33 -22.34
N ASN A 94 19.03 -25.04 -22.19
CA ASN A 94 19.50 -26.06 -23.11
C ASN A 94 19.03 -27.47 -22.72
N ASN A 95 18.08 -27.60 -21.78
CA ASN A 95 17.58 -28.82 -21.15
C ASN A 95 18.62 -29.60 -20.32
N ASN A 96 19.80 -29.03 -20.07
CA ASN A 96 20.70 -29.60 -19.07
C ASN A 96 20.03 -29.49 -17.69
N GLY A 97 20.05 -30.56 -16.90
CA GLY A 97 19.31 -30.60 -15.64
C GLY A 97 17.89 -31.15 -15.71
N TYR A 98 17.36 -31.40 -16.91
CA TYR A 98 15.99 -31.89 -17.06
C TYR A 98 15.88 -33.34 -16.59
N VAL A 99 14.95 -33.62 -15.67
CA VAL A 99 14.66 -34.97 -15.17
C VAL A 99 13.25 -35.39 -15.56
N SER A 100 13.10 -36.58 -16.14
CA SER A 100 11.78 -37.10 -16.51
C SER A 100 10.91 -37.39 -15.27
N SER A 101 9.59 -37.27 -15.42
CA SER A 101 8.65 -37.65 -14.36
C SER A 101 8.79 -39.12 -13.94
N THR A 102 9.27 -40.00 -14.82
CA THR A 102 9.60 -41.40 -14.46
C THR A 102 10.73 -41.49 -13.46
N ALA A 103 11.80 -40.69 -13.62
CA ALA A 103 12.90 -40.66 -12.67
C ALA A 103 12.48 -39.98 -11.34
N VAL A 104 11.62 -38.96 -11.39
CA VAL A 104 11.02 -38.38 -10.18
C VAL A 104 10.18 -39.41 -9.42
N ASN A 105 9.29 -40.14 -10.10
CA ASN A 105 8.49 -41.18 -9.46
C ASN A 105 9.39 -42.29 -8.87
N ALA A 106 10.42 -42.71 -9.61
CA ALA A 106 11.38 -43.69 -9.09
C ALA A 106 12.11 -43.18 -7.83
N GLN A 107 12.42 -41.88 -7.75
CA GLN A 107 13.01 -41.30 -6.54
C GLN A 107 12.03 -41.36 -5.36
N VAL A 108 10.74 -41.10 -5.60
CA VAL A 108 9.70 -41.21 -4.57
C VAL A 108 9.50 -42.67 -4.13
N ASP A 109 9.61 -43.63 -5.05
CA ASP A 109 9.59 -45.07 -4.72
C ASP A 109 10.77 -45.44 -3.80
N VAL A 110 11.98 -44.98 -4.12
CA VAL A 110 13.19 -45.22 -3.31
C VAL A 110 13.06 -44.62 -1.91
N LEU A 111 12.49 -43.41 -1.78
CA LEU A 111 12.16 -42.82 -0.49
C LEU A 111 11.16 -43.68 0.30
N ASN A 112 10.07 -44.11 -0.33
CA ASN A 112 9.10 -44.97 0.35
C ASN A 112 9.71 -46.30 0.80
N ASP A 113 10.55 -46.94 -0.02
CA ASP A 113 11.21 -48.19 0.33
C ASP A 113 12.15 -48.03 1.55
N ALA A 114 12.90 -46.92 1.63
CA ALA A 114 13.83 -46.66 2.72
C ALA A 114 13.15 -46.28 4.04
N PHE A 115 12.06 -45.50 3.98
CA PHE A 115 11.42 -44.91 5.17
C PHE A 115 10.20 -45.68 5.70
N ALA A 116 9.57 -46.53 4.88
CA ALA A 116 8.41 -47.33 5.30
C ALA A 116 8.61 -48.16 6.57
N PRO A 117 9.79 -48.77 6.85
CA PRO A 117 10.02 -49.51 8.10
C PRO A 117 9.86 -48.65 9.37
N TYR A 118 9.90 -47.33 9.23
CA TYR A 118 9.81 -46.35 10.34
C TYR A 118 8.48 -45.61 10.36
N GLY A 119 7.46 -46.07 9.63
CA GLY A 119 6.12 -45.47 9.63
C GLY A 119 6.03 -44.15 8.85
N ILE A 120 7.01 -43.87 7.98
CA ILE A 120 7.04 -42.66 7.15
C ILE A 120 6.83 -43.07 5.70
N SER A 121 5.89 -42.41 5.04
CA SER A 121 5.58 -42.58 3.62
C SER A 121 5.52 -41.24 2.92
N PHE A 122 5.70 -41.25 1.60
CA PHE A 122 5.75 -40.07 0.78
C PHE A 122 4.79 -40.18 -0.40
N THR A 123 4.04 -39.10 -0.65
CA THR A 123 3.12 -39.01 -1.80
C THR A 123 3.52 -37.82 -2.66
N LEU A 124 3.77 -38.03 -3.96
CA LEU A 124 4.00 -36.93 -4.90
C LEU A 124 2.70 -36.14 -5.10
N SER A 125 2.59 -34.96 -4.49
CA SER A 125 1.41 -34.10 -4.56
C SER A 125 1.52 -33.05 -5.67
N SER A 126 2.73 -32.59 -5.97
CA SER A 126 2.99 -31.62 -7.04
C SER A 126 4.31 -31.93 -7.75
N LEU A 127 4.33 -31.69 -9.06
CA LEU A 127 5.52 -31.77 -9.90
C LEU A 127 5.48 -30.64 -10.93
N ASP A 128 6.47 -29.74 -10.88
CA ASP A 128 6.64 -28.68 -11.86
C ASP A 128 8.04 -28.68 -12.50
N TYR A 129 8.13 -27.93 -13.60
CA TYR A 129 9.32 -27.79 -14.42
C TYR A 129 9.61 -26.31 -14.66
N THR A 130 10.79 -25.86 -14.24
CA THR A 130 11.22 -24.48 -14.37
C THR A 130 12.47 -24.37 -15.25
N ASP A 131 12.34 -23.71 -16.41
CA ASP A 131 13.48 -23.31 -17.24
C ASP A 131 14.11 -22.02 -16.66
N ASN A 132 15.18 -22.19 -15.89
CA ASN A 132 15.96 -21.06 -15.37
C ASN A 132 17.44 -21.42 -15.23
N SER A 133 18.21 -21.06 -16.25
CA SER A 133 19.66 -21.29 -16.29
C SER A 133 20.42 -20.66 -15.11
N SER A 134 19.95 -19.55 -14.54
CA SER A 134 20.62 -18.94 -13.38
C SER A 134 20.40 -19.75 -12.12
N TRP A 135 19.15 -20.15 -11.86
CA TRP A 135 18.81 -20.98 -10.70
C TRP A 135 19.48 -22.35 -10.78
N PHE A 136 19.47 -22.96 -11.97
CA PHE A 136 20.10 -24.26 -12.17
C PHE A 136 21.63 -24.25 -11.98
N ASN A 137 22.34 -23.35 -12.67
CA ASN A 137 23.82 -23.37 -12.71
C ASN A 137 24.47 -22.68 -11.50
N ASN A 138 23.84 -21.64 -10.97
CA ASN A 138 24.39 -20.87 -9.86
C ASN A 138 23.77 -21.21 -8.52
N ASP A 139 22.76 -22.09 -8.51
CA ASP A 139 22.09 -22.58 -7.31
C ASP A 139 21.59 -21.40 -6.45
N ASN A 140 20.85 -20.48 -7.08
CA ASN A 140 20.29 -19.28 -6.46
C ASN A 140 19.15 -19.66 -5.48
N GLU A 141 19.47 -20.42 -4.44
CA GLU A 141 18.55 -21.12 -3.56
C GLU A 141 17.47 -20.22 -2.97
N ASN A 142 17.88 -19.10 -2.39
CA ASN A 142 16.94 -18.16 -1.78
C ASN A 142 15.90 -17.66 -2.79
N GLN A 143 16.24 -17.54 -4.08
CA GLN A 143 15.30 -17.06 -5.10
C GLN A 143 14.31 -18.15 -5.51
N TYR A 144 14.79 -19.35 -5.85
CA TYR A 144 13.89 -20.39 -6.34
C TYR A 144 13.05 -20.97 -5.21
N LYS A 145 13.61 -21.14 -3.99
CA LYS A 145 12.82 -21.61 -2.85
C LYS A 145 11.75 -20.60 -2.44
N ALA A 146 12.07 -19.30 -2.44
CA ALA A 146 11.07 -18.28 -2.14
C ALA A 146 9.92 -18.22 -3.17
N GLN A 147 10.16 -18.64 -4.42
CA GLN A 147 9.16 -18.60 -5.48
C GLN A 147 8.38 -19.90 -5.66
N LEU A 148 9.02 -21.04 -5.40
CA LEU A 148 8.46 -22.34 -5.74
C LEU A 148 7.96 -23.12 -4.51
N ALA A 149 8.41 -22.81 -3.30
CA ALA A 149 8.06 -23.61 -2.13
C ALA A 149 6.55 -23.66 -1.91
N ILE A 150 6.01 -24.87 -1.79
CA ILE A 150 4.61 -25.16 -1.49
C ILE A 150 4.53 -25.59 -0.03
N SER A 151 3.78 -24.84 0.79
CA SER A 151 3.44 -25.15 2.18
C SER A 151 4.57 -25.84 3.00
N PRO A 152 5.73 -25.19 3.23
CA PRO A 152 6.91 -25.82 3.86
C PRO A 152 6.69 -26.42 5.26
N SER A 153 5.60 -26.02 5.93
CA SER A 153 5.18 -26.57 7.21
C SER A 153 4.56 -27.96 7.10
N THR A 154 3.91 -28.27 5.97
CA THR A 154 3.15 -29.53 5.79
C THR A 154 3.70 -30.41 4.67
N THR A 155 4.47 -29.83 3.73
CA THR A 155 4.94 -30.48 2.51
C THR A 155 6.47 -30.52 2.44
N LEU A 156 7.04 -31.66 2.06
CA LEU A 156 8.44 -31.79 1.73
C LEU A 156 8.70 -31.23 0.34
N ASN A 157 9.44 -30.12 0.28
CA ASN A 157 9.84 -29.50 -0.98
C ASN A 157 11.19 -30.07 -1.42
N ILE A 158 11.24 -30.68 -2.62
CA ILE A 158 12.46 -31.23 -3.21
C ILE A 158 12.78 -30.47 -4.49
N TYR A 159 14.01 -30.01 -4.63
CA TYR A 159 14.47 -29.23 -5.78
C TYR A 159 15.60 -29.97 -6.48
N THR A 160 15.59 -30.01 -7.81
CA THR A 160 16.75 -30.49 -8.58
C THR A 160 17.46 -29.33 -9.25
N THR A 161 18.77 -29.22 -9.04
CA THR A 161 19.65 -28.22 -9.69
C THR A 161 21.01 -28.86 -10.01
N SER A 162 22.04 -28.06 -10.30
CA SER A 162 23.43 -28.53 -10.22
C SER A 162 23.94 -28.72 -8.78
N ALA A 163 23.11 -28.38 -7.79
CA ALA A 163 23.36 -28.42 -6.35
C ALA A 163 24.71 -27.81 -5.97
N SER A 164 25.12 -26.72 -6.63
CA SER A 164 26.44 -26.07 -6.45
C SER A 164 27.65 -27.02 -6.62
N GLY A 165 27.46 -28.16 -7.29
CA GLY A 165 28.45 -29.22 -7.42
C GLY A 165 28.56 -30.16 -6.23
N TYR A 166 27.49 -30.33 -5.46
CA TYR A 166 27.25 -31.41 -4.48
C TYR A 166 26.27 -32.44 -5.06
N LEU A 167 26.20 -33.64 -4.51
CA LEU A 167 25.12 -34.62 -4.81
C LEU A 167 23.80 -34.13 -4.21
N GLY A 168 23.83 -33.52 -3.03
CA GLY A 168 22.66 -32.95 -2.38
C GLY A 168 23.01 -32.19 -1.12
N TYR A 169 22.00 -31.50 -0.58
CA TYR A 169 22.03 -30.92 0.76
C TYR A 169 20.62 -30.69 1.30
N ALA A 170 20.50 -30.64 2.62
CA ALA A 170 19.28 -30.29 3.35
C ALA A 170 19.57 -29.36 4.54
N TYR A 171 18.50 -28.89 5.18
CA TYR A 171 18.57 -28.22 6.48
C TYR A 171 17.91 -29.08 7.54
N PHE A 172 18.42 -29.02 8.76
CA PHE A 172 17.79 -29.70 9.88
C PHE A 172 16.43 -29.05 10.24
N PRO A 173 15.50 -29.82 10.83
CA PRO A 173 14.22 -29.32 11.30
C PRO A 173 14.32 -28.05 12.17
N ASN A 174 15.36 -27.96 13.00
CA ASN A 174 15.58 -26.86 13.94
C ASN A 174 16.40 -25.69 13.36
N SER A 175 16.83 -25.75 12.09
CA SER A 175 17.61 -24.67 11.45
C SER A 175 16.77 -23.44 11.10
N TYR A 176 15.47 -23.63 10.85
CA TYR A 176 14.53 -22.56 10.51
C TYR A 176 13.16 -22.82 11.16
N SER A 177 12.34 -21.77 11.29
CA SER A 177 10.93 -21.96 11.65
C SER A 177 10.26 -22.92 10.67
N GLU A 178 9.32 -23.72 11.17
CA GLU A 178 8.66 -24.80 10.41
C GLU A 178 8.14 -24.35 9.03
N SER A 179 7.52 -23.16 8.95
CA SER A 179 6.94 -22.57 7.73
C SER A 179 7.92 -21.85 6.82
N SER A 180 9.21 -21.80 7.16
CA SER A 180 10.22 -21.11 6.33
C SER A 180 10.34 -21.78 4.97
N TYR A 181 10.28 -20.99 3.90
CA TYR A 181 10.50 -21.45 2.53
C TYR A 181 11.92 -22.01 2.31
N MET A 182 12.87 -21.74 3.21
CA MET A 182 14.22 -22.28 3.12
C MET A 182 14.27 -23.79 3.42
N HIS A 183 13.26 -24.34 4.10
CA HIS A 183 13.15 -25.79 4.33
C HIS A 183 13.07 -26.58 3.02
N GLY A 184 13.46 -27.86 3.08
CA GLY A 184 13.43 -28.78 1.95
C GLY A 184 14.81 -29.28 1.54
N VAL A 185 14.81 -30.16 0.54
CA VAL A 185 15.96 -30.91 0.05
C VAL A 185 16.35 -30.40 -1.33
N VAL A 186 17.65 -30.21 -1.56
CA VAL A 186 18.19 -29.90 -2.90
C VAL A 186 19.05 -31.06 -3.35
N LEU A 187 18.75 -31.58 -4.53
CA LEU A 187 19.46 -32.70 -5.14
C LEU A 187 20.15 -32.25 -6.43
N ASN A 188 21.29 -32.84 -6.70
CA ASN A 188 21.83 -32.86 -8.03
C ASN A 188 20.88 -33.63 -8.93
N TYR A 189 20.49 -33.05 -10.06
CA TYR A 189 19.59 -33.72 -11.00
C TYR A 189 20.11 -35.09 -11.48
N ASP A 190 21.44 -35.28 -11.52
CA ASP A 190 22.08 -36.49 -12.02
C ASP A 190 22.26 -37.55 -10.90
N SER A 191 21.87 -37.27 -9.65
CA SER A 191 21.89 -38.27 -8.56
C SER A 191 20.57 -39.03 -8.37
N LEU A 192 19.57 -38.71 -9.20
CA LEU A 192 18.28 -39.41 -9.20
C LEU A 192 18.39 -40.78 -9.88
N PRO A 193 17.41 -41.69 -9.67
CA PRO A 193 17.38 -42.99 -10.33
C PRO A 193 17.54 -42.89 -11.85
N GLY A 194 18.58 -43.55 -12.36
CA GLY A 194 18.93 -43.55 -13.79
C GLY A 194 19.87 -42.43 -14.24
N GLY A 195 20.40 -41.63 -13.31
CA GLY A 195 21.43 -40.61 -13.55
C GLY A 195 22.86 -41.16 -13.60
N ALA A 196 23.81 -40.36 -13.08
CA ALA A 196 25.25 -40.59 -13.12
C ALA A 196 25.77 -41.60 -12.10
N TRP A 197 26.54 -42.57 -12.59
CA TRP A 197 27.22 -43.54 -11.73
C TRP A 197 28.35 -42.86 -10.93
N PRO A 198 28.60 -43.22 -9.65
CA PRO A 198 27.99 -44.31 -8.87
C PRO A 198 26.77 -43.93 -8.01
N TYR A 199 26.19 -42.75 -8.20
CA TYR A 199 25.10 -42.21 -7.36
C TYR A 199 23.78 -42.15 -8.13
N ASN A 200 23.39 -43.25 -8.78
CA ASN A 200 22.28 -43.27 -9.74
C ASN A 200 21.11 -44.17 -9.32
N GLU A 201 21.04 -44.54 -8.04
CA GLU A 201 19.96 -45.38 -7.48
C GLU A 201 18.98 -44.58 -6.63
N GLY A 202 19.31 -43.32 -6.29
CA GLY A 202 18.44 -42.37 -5.59
C GLY A 202 18.70 -42.28 -4.09
N ASP A 203 19.76 -42.92 -3.59
CA ASP A 203 20.09 -42.92 -2.16
C ASP A 203 20.59 -41.57 -1.68
N THR A 204 21.08 -40.72 -2.58
CA THR A 204 21.32 -39.30 -2.25
C THR A 204 20.03 -38.63 -1.75
N GLY A 205 18.88 -38.90 -2.40
CA GLY A 205 17.59 -38.39 -1.94
C GLY A 205 17.23 -38.91 -0.55
N VAL A 206 17.49 -40.18 -0.28
CA VAL A 206 17.26 -40.81 1.04
C VAL A 206 18.14 -40.16 2.12
N HIS A 207 19.42 -39.96 1.82
CA HIS A 207 20.40 -39.33 2.70
C HIS A 207 19.99 -37.91 3.08
N GLU A 208 19.66 -37.07 2.10
CA GLU A 208 19.27 -35.68 2.37
C GLU A 208 17.92 -35.57 3.08
N VAL A 209 16.96 -36.45 2.78
CA VAL A 209 15.72 -36.52 3.55
C VAL A 209 16.00 -36.98 4.99
N GLY A 210 16.98 -37.85 5.21
CA GLY A 210 17.46 -38.19 6.55
C GLY A 210 17.93 -36.96 7.33
N HIS A 211 18.71 -36.07 6.72
CA HIS A 211 19.07 -34.77 7.31
C HIS A 211 17.85 -33.87 7.53
N TYR A 212 16.96 -33.77 6.53
CA TYR A 212 15.72 -33.00 6.66
C TYR A 212 14.85 -33.47 7.84
N LEU A 213 14.94 -34.75 8.21
CA LEU A 213 14.25 -35.34 9.36
C LEU A 213 15.12 -35.41 10.63
N GLY A 214 16.33 -34.85 10.62
CA GLY A 214 17.14 -34.62 11.82
C GLY A 214 18.24 -35.64 12.12
N LEU A 215 18.65 -36.46 11.15
CA LEU A 215 19.75 -37.41 11.30
C LEU A 215 21.11 -36.77 11.00
N TYR A 216 22.10 -37.00 11.84
CA TYR A 216 23.50 -36.65 11.57
C TYR A 216 24.17 -37.72 10.69
N HIS A 217 25.33 -37.40 10.13
CA HIS A 217 26.17 -38.42 9.51
C HIS A 217 26.65 -39.43 10.55
N THR A 218 26.76 -40.70 10.17
CA THR A 218 27.23 -41.77 11.06
C THR A 218 28.67 -41.61 11.57
N PHE A 219 29.50 -40.78 10.94
CA PHE A 219 30.88 -40.48 11.37
C PHE A 219 31.00 -39.25 12.28
N GLU A 220 29.88 -38.64 12.68
CA GLU A 220 29.95 -37.46 13.53
C GLU A 220 30.59 -37.74 14.89
N GLY A 221 31.50 -36.85 15.30
CA GLY A 221 32.30 -37.04 16.51
C GLY A 221 33.42 -38.10 16.40
N ALA A 222 33.56 -38.80 15.28
CA ALA A 222 34.57 -39.86 15.07
C ALA A 222 34.61 -40.90 16.21
N CYS A 223 35.74 -41.61 16.38
CA CYS A 223 35.86 -42.67 17.39
C CYS A 223 35.78 -42.23 18.87
N TYR A 224 35.88 -40.93 19.17
CA TYR A 224 36.07 -40.44 20.54
C TYR A 224 35.07 -39.36 20.97
N GLY A 225 34.24 -38.87 20.05
CA GLY A 225 33.20 -37.90 20.33
C GLY A 225 31.88 -38.55 20.73
N ASN A 226 30.79 -37.78 20.65
CA ASN A 226 29.44 -38.22 21.05
C ASN A 226 28.70 -38.99 19.94
N GLY A 227 29.39 -39.36 18.86
CA GLY A 227 28.74 -40.00 17.71
C GLY A 227 27.78 -39.07 16.96
N ASP A 228 26.89 -39.69 16.20
CA ASP A 228 25.75 -39.08 15.54
C ASP A 228 24.54 -38.89 16.49
N ASN A 229 24.76 -39.06 17.80
CA ASN A 229 23.74 -39.07 18.84
C ASN A 229 22.60 -40.07 18.54
N VAL A 230 22.98 -41.26 18.08
CA VAL A 230 22.15 -42.46 17.99
C VAL A 230 22.93 -43.65 18.59
N ASP A 231 22.33 -44.39 19.51
CA ASP A 231 23.06 -45.41 20.29
C ASP A 231 23.33 -46.71 19.50
N ASP A 232 22.47 -47.04 18.54
CA ASP A 232 22.56 -48.27 17.74
C ASP A 232 23.29 -48.11 16.41
N THR A 233 23.89 -46.93 16.17
CA THR A 233 24.84 -46.63 15.11
C THR A 233 26.28 -46.71 15.66
N PRO A 234 27.07 -47.73 15.28
CA PRO A 234 28.45 -47.83 15.75
C PRO A 234 29.29 -46.63 15.32
N ALA A 235 30.12 -46.11 16.24
CA ALA A 235 31.07 -45.04 15.94
C ALA A 235 32.11 -45.52 14.90
N GLN A 236 32.46 -44.64 13.96
CA GLN A 236 33.50 -44.85 12.95
C GLN A 236 34.45 -43.66 12.87
N ASP A 237 35.65 -43.86 12.31
CA ASP A 237 36.60 -42.78 11.97
C ASP A 237 36.03 -41.90 10.85
N ASP A 238 36.36 -40.61 10.83
CA ASP A 238 35.86 -39.61 9.86
C ASP A 238 36.84 -39.38 8.68
N GLY A 239 37.72 -40.35 8.44
CA GLY A 239 38.71 -40.34 7.36
C GLY A 239 38.21 -40.96 6.05
N ASP A 240 39.15 -41.38 5.19
CA ASP A 240 38.85 -41.96 3.87
C ASP A 240 38.03 -43.28 3.94
N ASN A 241 37.87 -43.88 5.13
CA ASN A 241 37.08 -45.08 5.36
C ASN A 241 35.59 -44.87 5.05
N ILE A 242 35.06 -43.66 5.23
CA ILE A 242 33.63 -43.37 5.00
C ILE A 242 33.21 -43.53 3.53
N TYR A 243 34.18 -43.65 2.60
CA TYR A 243 33.94 -43.88 1.18
C TYR A 243 34.01 -45.35 0.76
N SER A 244 34.30 -46.25 1.69
CA SER A 244 34.67 -47.63 1.38
C SER A 244 33.59 -48.63 1.80
N CYS A 245 33.06 -49.38 0.84
CA CYS A 245 32.08 -50.45 1.06
C CYS A 245 32.69 -51.78 1.53
N TYR A 246 33.83 -51.75 2.23
CA TYR A 246 34.44 -52.96 2.80
C TYR A 246 34.19 -53.04 4.29
N THR A 247 33.77 -54.20 4.79
CA THR A 247 33.58 -54.40 6.23
C THR A 247 34.86 -54.07 7.00
N MET A 248 34.75 -53.12 7.93
CA MET A 248 35.84 -52.64 8.77
C MET A 248 35.32 -52.20 10.14
N ASP A 249 36.25 -52.07 11.07
CA ASP A 249 36.05 -51.55 12.42
C ASP A 249 37.23 -50.61 12.67
N THR A 250 37.02 -49.32 12.38
CA THR A 250 38.04 -48.28 12.55
C THR A 250 38.12 -47.82 14.00
N CYS A 251 37.02 -47.96 14.76
CA CYS A 251 36.93 -47.61 16.16
C CYS A 251 36.96 -48.84 17.07
N THR A 252 38.06 -49.58 17.05
CA THR A 252 38.21 -50.89 17.73
C THR A 252 37.98 -50.91 19.25
N ASN A 253 37.88 -49.73 19.89
CA ASN A 253 37.58 -49.61 21.32
C ASN A 253 36.07 -49.43 21.60
N ASN A 254 35.27 -49.17 20.56
CA ASN A 254 33.82 -49.10 20.57
C ASN A 254 33.24 -50.43 20.08
N THR A 255 31.94 -50.64 20.28
CA THR A 255 31.27 -51.88 19.87
C THR A 255 30.63 -51.70 18.50
N GLY A 256 30.85 -52.67 17.60
CA GLY A 256 30.24 -52.69 16.27
C GLY A 256 31.28 -52.49 15.17
N ASN A 257 30.89 -52.83 13.94
CA ASN A 257 31.65 -52.48 12.75
C ASN A 257 31.18 -51.11 12.25
N ASP A 258 32.01 -50.42 11.47
CA ASP A 258 31.65 -49.17 10.80
C ASP A 258 30.32 -49.35 10.03
N PRO A 259 29.34 -48.44 10.19
CA PRO A 259 28.01 -48.54 9.58
C PRO A 259 28.04 -48.18 8.09
N ILE A 260 28.82 -48.92 7.30
CA ILE A 260 29.10 -48.65 5.87
C ILE A 260 27.88 -48.77 4.95
N HIS A 261 26.84 -49.48 5.41
CA HIS A 261 25.58 -49.68 4.68
C HIS A 261 24.47 -48.73 5.13
N ASN A 262 24.75 -47.85 6.11
CA ASN A 262 23.77 -46.92 6.63
C ASN A 262 23.60 -45.75 5.65
N TYR A 263 22.36 -45.35 5.35
CA TYR A 263 22.09 -44.24 4.43
C TYR A 263 22.77 -42.93 4.85
N MET A 264 23.03 -42.70 6.15
CA MET A 264 23.76 -41.53 6.63
C MET A 264 25.30 -41.68 6.60
N ASN A 265 25.82 -42.61 5.81
CA ASN A 265 27.24 -42.74 5.47
C ASN A 265 27.52 -42.16 4.07
N TYR A 266 28.79 -42.09 3.70
CA TYR A 266 29.27 -41.57 2.42
C TYR A 266 29.82 -42.70 1.53
N THR A 267 29.28 -43.91 1.61
CA THR A 267 29.58 -44.94 0.61
C THR A 267 28.79 -44.66 -0.68
N ASP A 268 28.99 -45.47 -1.71
CA ASP A 268 28.25 -45.31 -2.97
C ASP A 268 26.86 -45.94 -2.86
N ASP A 269 25.89 -45.49 -3.66
CA ASP A 269 24.48 -45.92 -3.61
C ASP A 269 24.33 -47.44 -3.48
N ALA A 270 25.02 -48.21 -4.33
CA ALA A 270 24.99 -49.68 -4.30
C ALA A 270 25.43 -50.34 -2.97
N CYS A 271 26.00 -49.56 -2.04
CA CYS A 271 26.37 -49.98 -0.70
C CYS A 271 25.35 -49.56 0.37
N LEU A 272 24.56 -48.51 0.16
CA LEU A 272 23.64 -47.95 1.13
C LEU A 272 22.32 -48.73 1.09
N THR A 273 21.83 -49.21 2.25
CA THR A 273 20.65 -50.08 2.28
C THR A 273 19.75 -49.90 3.49
N GLU A 274 20.17 -49.21 4.56
CA GLU A 274 19.41 -49.21 5.81
C GLU A 274 19.57 -47.94 6.67
N PHE A 275 18.54 -47.68 7.49
CA PHE A 275 18.66 -46.90 8.72
C PHE A 275 18.63 -47.84 9.93
N THR A 276 18.93 -47.34 11.12
CA THR A 276 18.73 -48.07 12.38
C THR A 276 17.38 -47.75 13.03
N ASN A 277 16.95 -48.53 14.02
CA ASN A 277 15.71 -48.22 14.76
C ASN A 277 15.89 -46.97 15.63
N GLY A 278 17.10 -46.73 16.15
CA GLY A 278 17.46 -45.52 16.86
C GLY A 278 17.34 -44.28 15.97
N GLN A 279 17.80 -44.35 14.71
CA GLN A 279 17.60 -43.28 13.73
C GLN A 279 16.11 -43.04 13.47
N GLY A 280 15.29 -44.09 13.33
CA GLY A 280 13.83 -43.96 13.25
C GLY A 280 13.23 -43.20 14.44
N SER A 281 13.66 -43.53 15.66
CA SER A 281 13.19 -42.89 16.89
C SER A 281 13.61 -41.43 16.98
N ARG A 282 14.82 -41.11 16.50
CA ARG A 282 15.33 -39.75 16.40
C ARG A 282 14.53 -38.92 15.40
N MET A 283 14.20 -39.46 14.23
CA MET A 283 13.36 -38.77 13.24
C MET A 283 12.00 -38.41 13.83
N ASP A 284 11.34 -39.35 14.53
CA ASP A 284 10.05 -39.07 15.18
C ASP A 284 10.13 -37.94 16.22
N TYR A 285 11.17 -37.94 17.06
CA TYR A 285 11.42 -36.86 18.00
C TYR A 285 11.60 -35.51 17.30
N MET A 286 12.45 -35.48 16.27
CA MET A 286 12.77 -34.26 15.53
C MET A 286 11.56 -33.69 14.81
N ILE A 287 10.74 -34.55 14.18
CA ILE A 287 9.50 -34.15 13.53
C ILE A 287 8.51 -33.63 14.57
N SER A 288 8.24 -34.38 15.64
CA SER A 288 7.25 -33.98 16.65
C SER A 288 7.61 -32.66 17.35
N THR A 289 8.91 -32.35 17.47
CA THR A 289 9.40 -31.18 18.18
C THR A 289 9.49 -29.94 17.26
N TYR A 290 9.95 -30.11 16.02
CA TYR A 290 10.32 -28.98 15.14
C TYR A 290 9.53 -28.89 13.84
N LYS A 291 8.83 -29.97 13.45
CA LYS A 291 7.99 -30.07 12.26
C LYS A 291 6.63 -30.73 12.58
N PRO A 292 5.89 -30.27 13.61
CA PRO A 292 4.69 -30.94 14.10
C PRO A 292 3.53 -30.99 13.08
N ASN A 293 3.51 -30.09 12.10
CA ASN A 293 2.49 -30.02 11.04
C ASN A 293 2.93 -30.74 9.75
N LEU A 294 4.14 -31.31 9.70
CA LEU A 294 4.60 -32.06 8.54
C LEU A 294 3.67 -33.26 8.31
N GLY A 295 3.15 -33.40 7.09
CA GLY A 295 2.18 -34.46 6.77
C GLY A 295 0.81 -34.31 7.42
N THR A 296 0.53 -33.23 8.15
CA THR A 296 -0.85 -32.90 8.52
C THR A 296 -1.49 -32.29 7.28
N GLU A 297 -2.41 -33.03 6.69
CA GLU A 297 -3.22 -32.62 5.54
C GLU A 297 -3.85 -31.23 5.76
N VAL A 298 -3.27 -30.19 5.18
CA VAL A 298 -4.07 -29.15 4.50
C VAL A 298 -3.94 -29.50 3.04
N ASN A 299 -4.94 -30.22 2.52
CA ASN A 299 -5.28 -30.39 1.11
C ASN A 299 -6.27 -31.56 1.00
N SER A 300 -7.40 -31.46 1.71
CA SER A 300 -8.61 -31.91 1.02
C SER A 300 -8.76 -30.93 -0.14
N ASP A 301 -8.53 -31.41 -1.35
CA ASP A 301 -9.03 -30.83 -2.59
C ASP A 301 -10.16 -31.78 -2.96
N SER A 302 -11.33 -31.49 -2.41
CA SER A 302 -12.45 -32.43 -2.37
C SER A 302 -13.06 -32.67 -3.75
N ASP A 303 -12.78 -31.80 -4.73
CA ASP A 303 -13.25 -31.92 -6.10
C ASP A 303 -12.17 -32.11 -7.17
N GLY A 304 -10.89 -31.98 -6.80
CA GLY A 304 -9.74 -32.32 -7.62
C GLY A 304 -9.37 -31.28 -8.66
N ASP A 305 -9.65 -30.00 -8.42
CA ASP A 305 -9.42 -28.92 -9.38
C ASP A 305 -8.04 -28.26 -9.30
N GLY A 306 -7.25 -28.64 -8.29
CA GLY A 306 -5.90 -28.14 -8.05
C GLY A 306 -5.82 -26.97 -7.07
N ILE A 307 -6.93 -26.54 -6.47
CA ILE A 307 -7.01 -25.58 -5.37
C ILE A 307 -7.39 -26.35 -4.09
N ALA A 308 -6.84 -25.94 -2.95
CA ALA A 308 -7.13 -26.60 -1.67
C ALA A 308 -8.48 -26.14 -1.11
N ASP A 309 -9.27 -27.00 -0.45
CA ASP A 309 -10.59 -26.67 0.12
C ASP A 309 -10.59 -25.41 1.02
N GLU A 310 -9.46 -25.09 1.66
CA GLU A 310 -9.32 -23.90 2.52
C GLU A 310 -9.09 -22.59 1.74
N ALA A 311 -8.69 -22.70 0.48
CA ALA A 311 -8.42 -21.62 -0.46
C ALA A 311 -9.34 -21.65 -1.69
N ASP A 312 -10.25 -22.63 -1.75
CA ASP A 312 -11.19 -22.87 -2.82
C ASP A 312 -12.54 -22.22 -2.50
N ASN A 313 -13.00 -21.31 -3.37
CA ASN A 313 -14.32 -20.68 -3.25
C ASN A 313 -15.48 -21.61 -3.66
N CYS A 314 -15.19 -22.80 -4.19
CA CYS A 314 -16.14 -23.88 -4.40
C CYS A 314 -15.60 -25.26 -3.98
N PRO A 315 -15.40 -25.54 -2.68
CA PRO A 315 -14.70 -26.74 -2.16
C PRO A 315 -15.27 -28.13 -2.54
N ASN A 316 -16.34 -28.20 -3.33
CA ASN A 316 -16.93 -29.47 -3.76
C ASN A 316 -17.31 -29.45 -5.25
N THR A 317 -16.97 -28.37 -5.98
CA THR A 317 -17.28 -28.20 -7.40
C THR A 317 -16.11 -27.55 -8.14
N ALA A 318 -15.35 -28.40 -8.82
CA ALA A 318 -14.11 -28.01 -9.48
C ALA A 318 -14.21 -26.75 -10.34
N ASN A 319 -13.43 -25.72 -9.99
CA ASN A 319 -13.41 -24.41 -10.61
C ASN A 319 -12.03 -23.71 -10.50
N SER A 320 -11.00 -24.32 -11.10
CA SER A 320 -9.60 -23.84 -11.05
C SER A 320 -9.33 -22.35 -11.40
N SER A 321 -10.30 -21.64 -11.99
CA SER A 321 -10.24 -20.20 -12.25
C SER A 321 -10.58 -19.33 -11.05
N GLN A 322 -11.23 -19.89 -10.02
CA GLN A 322 -11.62 -19.22 -8.76
C GLN A 322 -12.34 -17.90 -9.03
N SER A 323 -13.27 -17.92 -10.00
CA SER A 323 -14.09 -16.76 -10.36
C SER A 323 -15.16 -16.56 -9.29
N ASP A 324 -15.36 -15.30 -8.91
CA ASP A 324 -16.23 -14.82 -7.83
C ASP A 324 -16.64 -13.40 -8.24
N TYR A 325 -17.78 -13.29 -8.93
CA TYR A 325 -18.20 -12.05 -9.60
C TYR A 325 -18.66 -10.98 -8.60
N ASP A 326 -19.40 -11.36 -7.56
CA ASP A 326 -19.96 -10.45 -6.56
C ASP A 326 -19.04 -10.25 -5.33
N GLY A 327 -18.05 -11.13 -5.13
CA GLY A 327 -17.02 -11.02 -4.10
C GLY A 327 -17.47 -11.50 -2.72
N ASP A 328 -18.49 -12.36 -2.63
CA ASP A 328 -19.00 -12.86 -1.35
C ASP A 328 -18.19 -14.05 -0.79
N GLY A 329 -17.30 -14.62 -1.61
CA GLY A 329 -16.43 -15.74 -1.28
C GLY A 329 -16.97 -17.12 -1.69
N LEU A 330 -18.13 -17.21 -2.33
CA LEU A 330 -18.58 -18.35 -3.13
C LEU A 330 -18.14 -18.16 -4.58
N GLY A 331 -17.72 -19.22 -5.25
CA GLY A 331 -17.33 -19.11 -6.66
C GLY A 331 -18.52 -19.21 -7.61
N ASP A 332 -18.44 -18.55 -8.76
CA ASP A 332 -19.52 -18.49 -9.79
C ASP A 332 -20.09 -19.87 -10.15
N VAL A 333 -19.27 -20.92 -10.06
CA VAL A 333 -19.63 -22.30 -10.43
C VAL A 333 -20.52 -22.98 -9.38
N CYS A 334 -20.39 -22.60 -8.11
CA CYS A 334 -21.18 -23.13 -7.00
C CYS A 334 -22.13 -22.10 -6.39
N ASP A 335 -22.15 -20.87 -6.90
CA ASP A 335 -23.12 -19.86 -6.54
C ASP A 335 -24.48 -20.11 -7.22
N SER A 336 -25.56 -19.82 -6.49
CA SER A 336 -26.93 -19.85 -6.99
C SER A 336 -27.45 -18.48 -7.48
N ASP A 337 -26.72 -17.40 -7.20
CA ASP A 337 -27.05 -16.00 -7.48
C ASP A 337 -25.72 -15.24 -7.69
N ILE A 338 -25.17 -15.30 -8.91
CA ILE A 338 -23.76 -14.94 -9.21
C ILE A 338 -23.49 -13.44 -9.06
N ASP A 339 -24.49 -12.57 -9.23
CA ASP A 339 -24.34 -11.12 -9.13
C ASP A 339 -25.06 -10.49 -7.92
N ASN A 340 -25.71 -11.34 -7.11
CA ASN A 340 -26.29 -11.02 -5.80
C ASN A 340 -27.39 -9.95 -5.88
N ASP A 341 -28.15 -9.94 -6.97
CA ASP A 341 -29.32 -9.08 -7.10
C ASP A 341 -30.55 -9.64 -6.35
N GLY A 342 -30.50 -10.91 -5.92
CA GLY A 342 -31.58 -11.57 -5.18
C GLY A 342 -32.47 -12.47 -6.03
N ILE A 343 -32.19 -12.62 -7.32
CA ILE A 343 -32.79 -13.61 -8.22
C ILE A 343 -31.80 -14.73 -8.48
N SER A 344 -32.26 -15.98 -8.32
CA SER A 344 -31.40 -17.13 -8.64
C SER A 344 -31.09 -17.20 -10.14
N ASN A 345 -29.88 -17.58 -10.53
CA ASN A 345 -29.40 -17.76 -11.92
C ASN A 345 -30.36 -18.48 -12.88
N ASN A 346 -31.23 -19.37 -12.39
CA ASN A 346 -32.19 -20.08 -13.24
C ASN A 346 -33.44 -19.26 -13.63
N ASN A 347 -33.68 -18.16 -12.93
CA ASN A 347 -34.80 -17.25 -13.13
C ASN A 347 -34.33 -15.84 -13.50
N ASP A 348 -33.01 -15.63 -13.51
CA ASP A 348 -32.37 -14.40 -13.92
C ASP A 348 -32.22 -14.37 -15.44
N TYR A 349 -32.37 -13.18 -16.03
CA TYR A 349 -32.09 -12.94 -17.43
C TYR A 349 -30.58 -12.78 -17.70
N ASN A 350 -29.80 -12.26 -16.74
CA ASN A 350 -28.38 -12.02 -16.89
C ASN A 350 -27.60 -12.22 -15.58
N ASP A 351 -27.19 -13.47 -15.33
CA ASP A 351 -26.41 -13.93 -14.18
C ASP A 351 -25.07 -13.20 -13.90
N TYR A 352 -24.68 -12.19 -14.67
CA TYR A 352 -23.46 -11.41 -14.49
C TYR A 352 -23.73 -9.90 -14.55
N ASN A 353 -24.94 -9.45 -14.23
CA ASN A 353 -25.31 -8.05 -14.24
C ASN A 353 -26.47 -7.79 -13.28
N SER A 354 -26.14 -7.38 -12.06
CA SER A 354 -27.10 -7.13 -10.98
C SER A 354 -28.09 -5.99 -11.23
N TYR A 355 -28.01 -5.35 -12.40
CA TYR A 355 -28.95 -4.33 -12.87
C TYR A 355 -29.93 -4.86 -13.94
N GLU A 356 -29.93 -6.15 -14.25
CA GLU A 356 -30.70 -6.73 -15.34
C GLU A 356 -31.23 -8.16 -15.06
N CYS A 357 -32.38 -8.27 -14.41
CA CYS A 357 -32.99 -9.56 -14.04
C CYS A 357 -34.34 -9.87 -14.72
N SER A 358 -35.40 -9.12 -14.43
CA SER A 358 -36.75 -9.40 -14.93
C SER A 358 -37.59 -8.11 -15.00
N ASP A 359 -38.84 -8.23 -15.45
CA ASP A 359 -39.87 -7.19 -15.44
C ASP A 359 -41.17 -7.92 -15.05
N ASP A 360 -41.29 -8.22 -13.76
CA ASP A 360 -42.32 -9.12 -13.22
C ASP A 360 -43.66 -8.40 -13.03
N ASP A 361 -43.65 -7.09 -12.78
CA ASP A 361 -44.85 -6.27 -12.61
C ASP A 361 -45.34 -5.59 -13.90
N GLY A 362 -44.50 -5.55 -14.94
CA GLY A 362 -44.85 -5.12 -16.29
C GLY A 362 -44.89 -3.60 -16.46
N ASP A 363 -44.14 -2.86 -15.64
CA ASP A 363 -44.03 -1.40 -15.69
C ASP A 363 -42.99 -0.87 -16.70
N SER A 364 -42.31 -1.78 -17.40
CA SER A 364 -41.25 -1.56 -18.41
C SER A 364 -39.84 -1.35 -17.86
N CYS A 365 -39.70 -1.16 -16.55
CA CYS A 365 -38.42 -1.10 -15.86
C CYS A 365 -37.91 -2.53 -15.59
N ASN A 366 -36.59 -2.66 -15.43
CA ASN A 366 -36.04 -3.94 -15.00
C ASN A 366 -36.09 -4.00 -13.47
N ASP A 367 -36.70 -5.04 -12.89
CA ASP A 367 -36.90 -5.21 -11.44
C ASP A 367 -35.60 -5.05 -10.63
N CYS A 368 -34.42 -5.19 -11.26
CA CYS A 368 -33.12 -5.05 -10.62
C CYS A 368 -32.38 -3.75 -10.95
N SER A 369 -32.98 -2.74 -11.60
CA SER A 369 -32.24 -1.52 -11.99
C SER A 369 -31.61 -0.75 -10.81
N SER A 370 -32.01 -1.04 -9.56
CA SER A 370 -31.37 -0.52 -8.35
C SER A 370 -30.12 -1.29 -7.88
N GLY A 371 -29.75 -2.37 -8.59
CA GLY A 371 -28.72 -3.33 -8.19
C GLY A 371 -29.25 -4.48 -7.33
N SER A 372 -30.57 -4.58 -7.18
CA SER A 372 -31.25 -5.62 -6.40
C SER A 372 -32.71 -5.73 -6.81
N TYR A 373 -33.25 -6.94 -6.81
CA TYR A 373 -34.63 -7.26 -7.16
C TYR A 373 -35.63 -6.54 -6.27
N ASN A 374 -36.39 -5.63 -6.86
CA ASN A 374 -37.42 -4.86 -6.21
C ASN A 374 -38.41 -4.26 -7.22
N THR A 375 -39.57 -4.90 -7.36
CA THR A 375 -40.72 -4.50 -8.20
C THR A 375 -41.44 -3.19 -7.79
N PHE A 376 -40.74 -2.29 -7.11
CA PHE A 376 -41.27 -1.00 -6.63
C PHE A 376 -40.20 0.10 -6.62
N ASN A 377 -38.93 -0.26 -6.85
CA ASN A 377 -37.78 0.64 -6.84
C ASN A 377 -36.72 0.06 -7.78
N ASP A 378 -37.15 -0.07 -9.02
CA ASP A 378 -36.58 -0.77 -10.17
C ASP A 378 -36.38 0.16 -11.37
N GLY A 379 -36.45 1.46 -11.11
CA GLY A 379 -35.99 2.52 -11.97
C GLY A 379 -36.65 3.83 -11.58
N TRP A 380 -36.63 4.77 -12.52
CA TRP A 380 -37.20 6.10 -12.34
C TRP A 380 -38.63 6.10 -12.91
N ASP A 381 -39.53 6.67 -12.12
CA ASP A 381 -40.97 6.87 -12.36
C ASP A 381 -41.26 8.24 -11.76
N TYR A 382 -40.88 9.29 -12.49
CA TYR A 382 -40.79 10.65 -11.94
C TYR A 382 -42.17 11.24 -11.61
N ASP A 383 -43.19 10.86 -12.38
CA ASP A 383 -44.58 11.27 -12.18
C ASP A 383 -45.40 10.33 -11.27
N VAL A 384 -44.85 9.15 -10.94
CA VAL A 384 -45.44 8.14 -10.04
C VAL A 384 -46.73 7.55 -10.60
N ASP A 385 -46.86 7.44 -11.93
CA ASP A 385 -48.01 6.82 -12.58
C ASP A 385 -47.91 5.29 -12.67
N GLY A 386 -46.73 4.76 -12.35
CA GLY A 386 -46.41 3.34 -12.35
C GLY A 386 -45.96 2.82 -13.70
N THR A 387 -45.48 3.69 -14.59
CA THR A 387 -44.64 3.32 -15.74
C THR A 387 -43.26 3.91 -15.59
N CYS A 388 -42.27 3.17 -16.07
CA CYS A 388 -40.87 3.57 -16.05
C CYS A 388 -40.59 4.65 -17.11
N ASP A 389 -39.80 5.67 -16.77
CA ASP A 389 -39.38 6.76 -17.68
C ASP A 389 -38.84 6.24 -19.04
N ALA A 390 -38.11 5.11 -19.03
CA ALA A 390 -37.56 4.51 -20.26
C ALA A 390 -38.64 4.02 -21.27
N GLY A 391 -39.90 3.94 -20.85
CA GLY A 391 -41.07 3.55 -21.63
C GLY A 391 -42.24 4.56 -21.58
N ASP A 392 -42.15 5.60 -20.75
CA ASP A 392 -43.05 6.73 -20.76
C ASP A 392 -42.66 7.71 -21.89
N ILE A 393 -43.56 8.61 -22.23
CA ILE A 393 -43.39 9.64 -23.27
C ILE A 393 -43.52 11.05 -22.70
N ASP A 394 -43.71 11.16 -21.39
CA ASP A 394 -44.01 12.36 -20.59
C ASP A 394 -43.60 12.08 -19.13
N ASP A 395 -42.29 11.91 -18.89
CA ASP A 395 -41.68 11.36 -17.66
C ASP A 395 -42.04 12.12 -16.36
N ASP A 396 -42.43 13.40 -16.44
CA ASP A 396 -42.85 14.23 -15.29
C ASP A 396 -44.33 14.69 -15.35
N ASN A 397 -45.05 14.29 -16.40
CA ASN A 397 -46.48 14.50 -16.61
C ASN A 397 -46.93 15.96 -16.58
N ASP A 398 -46.06 16.88 -16.99
CA ASP A 398 -46.41 18.28 -17.16
C ASP A 398 -47.26 18.52 -18.43
N GLY A 399 -47.35 17.51 -19.31
CA GLY A 399 -48.13 17.52 -20.55
C GLY A 399 -47.32 17.86 -21.80
N VAL A 400 -46.00 17.97 -21.69
CA VAL A 400 -45.03 18.07 -22.79
C VAL A 400 -44.33 16.71 -22.94
N ILE A 401 -44.24 16.22 -24.17
CA ILE A 401 -43.52 14.95 -24.40
C ILE A 401 -42.01 15.16 -24.27
N ASP A 402 -41.24 14.18 -23.78
CA ASP A 402 -39.79 14.32 -23.50
C ASP A 402 -38.98 14.85 -24.69
N ALA A 403 -39.39 14.49 -25.91
CA ALA A 403 -38.75 14.97 -27.14
C ALA A 403 -38.92 16.48 -27.41
N GLN A 404 -39.80 17.14 -26.66
CA GLN A 404 -40.15 18.55 -26.72
C GLN A 404 -39.92 19.27 -25.39
N ASP A 405 -39.60 18.52 -24.34
CA ASP A 405 -39.27 19.04 -23.03
C ASP A 405 -37.79 19.48 -22.94
N SER A 406 -37.53 20.52 -22.16
CA SER A 406 -36.17 20.98 -21.88
C SER A 406 -35.55 20.32 -20.64
N ASP A 407 -36.38 19.80 -19.74
CA ASP A 407 -36.03 19.04 -18.53
C ASP A 407 -37.14 18.01 -18.24
N ASP A 408 -37.12 16.90 -18.97
CA ASP A 408 -38.09 15.79 -18.93
C ASP A 408 -38.33 15.15 -17.54
N ASN A 409 -37.59 15.52 -16.51
CA ASN A 409 -37.69 14.98 -15.16
C ASN A 409 -38.12 16.05 -14.13
N ASN A 410 -38.76 17.14 -14.56
CA ASN A 410 -39.05 18.27 -13.71
C ASN A 410 -40.30 19.03 -14.17
N GLU A 411 -41.45 18.70 -13.56
CA GLU A 411 -42.78 19.24 -13.91
C GLU A 411 -42.90 20.78 -13.96
N PHE A 412 -41.88 21.52 -13.49
CA PHE A 412 -41.81 22.97 -13.45
C PHE A 412 -40.94 23.60 -14.55
N VAL A 413 -40.30 22.81 -15.41
CA VAL A 413 -39.32 23.27 -16.39
C VAL A 413 -39.52 22.56 -17.72
N CYS A 414 -39.97 23.28 -18.74
CA CYS A 414 -40.15 22.80 -20.09
C CYS A 414 -39.69 23.84 -21.12
N MET A 415 -40.44 24.02 -22.21
CA MET A 415 -40.14 25.02 -23.23
C MET A 415 -40.78 26.38 -22.93
N ASP A 416 -40.16 27.48 -23.37
CA ASP A 416 -40.78 28.82 -23.46
C ASP A 416 -41.34 29.00 -24.89
N SER A 417 -42.65 28.76 -25.06
CA SER A 417 -43.28 28.80 -26.38
C SER A 417 -43.67 30.20 -26.84
N ASP A 418 -43.91 31.13 -25.91
CA ASP A 418 -44.47 32.44 -26.20
C ASP A 418 -43.45 33.59 -26.12
N GLY A 419 -42.26 33.30 -25.58
CA GLY A 419 -41.05 34.11 -25.63
C GLY A 419 -41.02 35.24 -24.60
N ASP A 420 -41.76 35.09 -23.50
CA ASP A 420 -41.79 36.05 -22.39
C ASP A 420 -40.74 35.78 -21.30
N SER A 421 -39.85 34.80 -21.55
CA SER A 421 -38.76 34.31 -20.70
C SER A 421 -39.18 33.57 -19.44
N CYS A 422 -40.47 33.39 -19.21
CA CYS A 422 -40.99 32.43 -18.25
C CYS A 422 -41.04 31.03 -18.88
N ASP A 423 -40.87 30.02 -18.03
CA ASP A 423 -40.97 28.63 -18.47
C ASP A 423 -42.45 28.21 -18.49
N ASP A 424 -42.98 27.74 -19.64
CA ASP A 424 -44.41 27.43 -19.83
C ASP A 424 -44.95 26.43 -18.79
N CYS A 425 -44.08 25.65 -18.14
CA CYS A 425 -44.45 24.62 -17.18
C CYS A 425 -44.23 25.03 -15.72
N SER A 426 -43.84 26.27 -15.43
CA SER A 426 -43.65 26.81 -14.07
C SER A 426 -44.82 26.60 -13.09
N SER A 427 -46.01 26.24 -13.60
CA SER A 427 -47.19 25.89 -12.79
C SER A 427 -47.30 24.40 -12.40
N GLY A 428 -46.37 23.55 -12.82
CA GLY A 428 -46.47 22.08 -12.73
C GLY A 428 -47.18 21.44 -13.93
N THR A 429 -47.55 22.24 -14.95
CA THR A 429 -48.24 21.80 -16.16
C THR A 429 -48.04 22.81 -17.28
N PHE A 430 -47.96 22.36 -18.53
CA PHE A 430 -47.80 23.18 -19.71
C PHE A 430 -48.93 24.21 -19.89
N ASN A 431 -48.59 25.48 -19.70
CA ASN A 431 -49.51 26.59 -19.82
C ASN A 431 -48.80 27.92 -20.21
N PRO A 432 -48.57 28.15 -21.51
CA PRO A 432 -47.88 29.35 -22.04
C PRO A 432 -48.78 30.57 -21.87
N GLY A 433 -48.64 31.35 -20.81
CA GLY A 433 -49.52 32.48 -20.49
C GLY A 433 -50.12 32.43 -19.09
N ASN A 434 -49.74 31.44 -18.27
CA ASN A 434 -49.81 31.51 -16.81
C ASN A 434 -48.67 30.68 -16.19
N ASP A 435 -47.47 31.13 -16.49
CA ASP A 435 -46.13 30.54 -16.28
C ASP A 435 -45.23 31.43 -15.39
N GLY A 436 -45.74 32.54 -14.85
CA GLY A 436 -45.02 33.34 -13.87
C GLY A 436 -45.66 34.66 -13.51
N SER A 437 -44.92 35.48 -12.76
CA SER A 437 -45.33 36.84 -12.36
C SER A 437 -44.62 37.88 -13.24
N ASP A 438 -45.38 38.87 -13.70
CA ASP A 438 -44.96 40.09 -14.39
C ASP A 438 -45.59 41.27 -13.62
N GLU A 439 -44.92 41.72 -12.56
CA GLU A 439 -45.48 42.71 -11.63
C GLU A 439 -45.52 44.13 -12.22
N ASP A 440 -44.65 44.44 -13.18
CA ASP A 440 -44.52 45.77 -13.79
C ASP A 440 -45.24 45.92 -15.16
N ASN A 441 -45.72 44.79 -15.71
CA ASN A 441 -46.50 44.62 -16.94
C ASN A 441 -45.75 45.03 -18.22
N ASP A 442 -44.44 44.82 -18.26
CA ASP A 442 -43.63 45.09 -19.44
C ASP A 442 -43.56 43.92 -20.44
N GLY A 443 -44.06 42.73 -20.02
CA GLY A 443 -44.13 41.50 -20.81
C GLY A 443 -42.89 40.62 -20.70
N ILE A 444 -42.06 40.81 -19.67
CA ILE A 444 -40.95 39.95 -19.24
C ILE A 444 -41.25 39.47 -17.82
N CYS A 445 -40.84 38.27 -17.47
CA CYS A 445 -41.02 37.76 -16.11
C CYS A 445 -40.09 38.42 -15.09
N ASP A 446 -40.55 38.48 -13.83
CA ASP A 446 -39.79 39.10 -12.74
C ASP A 446 -38.44 38.40 -12.46
N ASP A 447 -38.32 37.09 -12.76
CA ASP A 447 -37.12 36.27 -12.54
C ASP A 447 -36.14 36.39 -13.72
N GLY A 448 -35.79 37.64 -14.05
CA GLY A 448 -35.04 38.00 -15.26
C GLY A 448 -35.02 39.51 -15.50
N ASP A 449 -35.96 40.23 -14.89
CA ASP A 449 -36.05 41.67 -14.90
C ASP A 449 -35.18 42.32 -13.78
N ASN A 450 -34.35 43.30 -14.14
CA ASN A 450 -33.50 44.02 -13.18
C ASN A 450 -33.97 45.49 -13.07
N VAL A 451 -34.71 45.79 -12.00
CA VAL A 451 -35.10 47.16 -11.63
C VAL A 451 -33.88 47.98 -11.16
N GLU A 452 -33.77 49.25 -11.59
CA GLU A 452 -32.75 50.28 -11.30
C GLU A 452 -31.85 50.11 -10.04
N ILE A 453 -30.55 49.85 -10.22
CA ILE A 453 -29.60 49.61 -9.11
C ILE A 453 -28.34 50.46 -9.25
N VAL A 454 -28.10 51.42 -8.34
CA VAL A 454 -26.81 52.10 -8.24
C VAL A 454 -25.79 51.16 -7.61
N SER A 455 -24.71 50.83 -8.31
CA SER A 455 -23.62 50.02 -7.76
C SER A 455 -22.45 50.90 -7.36
N LEU A 456 -21.88 50.64 -6.18
CA LEU A 456 -20.74 51.37 -5.62
C LEU A 456 -19.55 50.43 -5.43
N ALA A 457 -18.35 50.92 -5.70
CA ALA A 457 -17.10 50.17 -5.50
C ALA A 457 -15.97 51.10 -5.05
N PHE A 458 -15.11 50.63 -4.14
CA PHE A 458 -13.89 51.34 -3.82
C PHE A 458 -12.80 51.04 -4.86
N ASN A 459 -12.11 52.09 -5.32
CA ASN A 459 -11.01 52.01 -6.28
C ASN A 459 -9.90 53.01 -5.92
N ASN A 460 -8.75 52.92 -6.60
CA ASN A 460 -7.56 53.75 -6.35
C ASN A 460 -7.15 53.82 -4.87
N ILE A 461 -7.11 52.65 -4.21
CA ILE A 461 -6.81 52.52 -2.78
C ILE A 461 -5.33 52.84 -2.54
N MET A 462 -5.07 53.89 -1.79
CA MET A 462 -3.74 54.35 -1.36
C MET A 462 -3.65 54.33 0.18
N THR A 463 -2.47 54.63 0.73
CA THR A 463 -2.24 54.63 2.19
C THR A 463 -3.05 55.67 2.96
N ASN A 464 -3.42 56.79 2.31
CA ASN A 464 -4.14 57.91 2.92
C ASN A 464 -5.33 58.43 2.08
N SER A 465 -5.68 57.74 0.99
CA SER A 465 -6.78 58.14 0.11
C SER A 465 -7.44 56.97 -0.61
N VAL A 466 -8.71 57.13 -0.98
CA VAL A 466 -9.45 56.15 -1.79
C VAL A 466 -10.55 56.83 -2.60
N ASP A 467 -10.85 56.32 -3.79
CA ASP A 467 -11.99 56.73 -4.59
C ASP A 467 -13.17 55.77 -4.39
N LEU A 468 -14.37 56.32 -4.30
CA LEU A 468 -15.62 55.57 -4.39
C LEU A 468 -16.21 55.80 -5.78
N GLU A 469 -16.21 54.77 -6.60
CA GLU A 469 -16.81 54.78 -7.93
C GLU A 469 -18.28 54.39 -7.88
N TYR A 470 -19.05 54.87 -8.85
CA TYR A 470 -20.45 54.51 -9.05
C TYR A 470 -20.70 54.02 -10.48
N SER A 471 -21.67 53.13 -10.61
CA SER A 471 -22.41 52.80 -11.83
C SER A 471 -23.88 53.04 -11.59
N SER A 472 -24.53 53.86 -12.42
CA SER A 472 -25.95 54.19 -12.25
C SER A 472 -26.64 54.37 -13.59
N ASP A 473 -27.84 53.82 -13.73
CA ASP A 473 -28.68 54.01 -14.93
C ASP A 473 -29.44 55.35 -14.89
N GLU A 474 -29.59 55.95 -13.70
CA GLU A 474 -30.17 57.27 -13.50
C GLU A 474 -29.13 58.30 -13.01
N SER A 475 -29.49 59.59 -13.07
CA SER A 475 -28.66 60.66 -12.52
C SER A 475 -28.86 60.78 -11.01
N ILE A 476 -27.76 60.93 -10.26
CA ILE A 476 -27.75 61.01 -8.79
C ILE A 476 -27.82 62.49 -8.35
N TYR A 477 -28.84 62.83 -7.56
CA TYR A 477 -29.10 64.20 -7.07
C TYR A 477 -28.65 64.43 -5.63
N GLY A 478 -28.37 63.36 -4.90
CA GLY A 478 -27.79 63.42 -3.57
C GLY A 478 -27.48 62.04 -3.03
N PHE A 479 -26.59 61.98 -2.04
CA PHE A 479 -26.30 60.74 -1.33
C PHE A 479 -25.89 61.00 0.11
N GLN A 480 -26.03 59.98 0.94
CA GLN A 480 -25.44 59.90 2.28
C GLN A 480 -24.88 58.51 2.55
N PHE A 481 -23.89 58.43 3.44
CA PHE A 481 -23.42 57.18 4.03
C PHE A 481 -22.62 57.46 5.31
N SER A 482 -22.38 56.41 6.09
CA SER A 482 -21.50 56.39 7.25
C SER A 482 -20.26 55.55 6.96
N ILE A 483 -19.08 56.12 7.19
CA ILE A 483 -17.79 55.47 7.00
C ILE A 483 -17.32 54.91 8.34
N SER A 484 -16.76 53.71 8.32
CA SER A 484 -16.08 53.10 9.47
C SER A 484 -14.69 52.60 9.06
N GLY A 485 -13.81 52.42 10.04
CA GLY A 485 -12.42 52.00 9.84
C GLY A 485 -11.44 53.16 9.94
N VAL A 486 -11.60 54.15 9.06
CA VAL A 486 -10.68 55.29 8.94
C VAL A 486 -11.28 56.59 9.48
N ASP A 487 -10.42 57.51 9.93
CA ASP A 487 -10.79 58.87 10.31
C ASP A 487 -10.63 59.84 9.13
N ILE A 488 -11.76 60.32 8.60
CA ILE A 488 -11.80 61.14 7.38
C ILE A 488 -11.31 62.56 7.67
N GLU A 489 -10.29 63.01 6.94
CA GLU A 489 -9.79 64.38 6.99
C GLU A 489 -10.49 65.26 5.96
N ASN A 490 -10.59 64.78 4.71
CA ASN A 490 -11.26 65.50 3.62
C ASN A 490 -12.06 64.53 2.74
N ALA A 491 -13.07 65.07 2.06
CA ALA A 491 -13.80 64.38 1.00
C ALA A 491 -14.09 65.35 -0.14
N TYR A 492 -13.90 64.89 -1.37
CA TYR A 492 -14.06 65.70 -2.58
C TYR A 492 -15.08 65.04 -3.51
N CYS A 493 -16.09 65.81 -3.92
CA CYS A 493 -17.05 65.42 -4.94
C CYS A 493 -17.03 66.49 -6.04
N GLU A 494 -16.97 66.08 -7.31
CA GLU A 494 -16.84 67.00 -8.45
C GLU A 494 -18.12 67.83 -8.67
N PHE A 495 -19.28 67.20 -8.52
CA PHE A 495 -20.57 67.78 -8.92
C PHE A 495 -21.43 68.28 -7.76
N LEU A 496 -21.29 67.71 -6.56
CA LEU A 496 -22.12 68.02 -5.41
C LEU A 496 -21.29 68.63 -4.27
N ASP A 497 -21.92 69.46 -3.45
CA ASP A 497 -21.30 69.98 -2.23
C ASP A 497 -21.33 68.87 -1.16
N ILE A 498 -20.18 68.30 -0.82
CA ILE A 498 -20.04 67.25 0.20
C ILE A 498 -19.61 67.83 1.56
N SER A 499 -20.19 67.29 2.63
CA SER A 499 -19.78 67.58 4.01
C SER A 499 -19.77 66.31 4.84
N CYS A 500 -18.65 66.06 5.51
CA CYS A 500 -18.48 64.96 6.46
C CYS A 500 -18.40 65.50 7.89
N GLY A 501 -19.19 64.93 8.80
CA GLY A 501 -19.19 65.27 10.23
C GLY A 501 -18.08 64.56 11.01
N SER A 502 -17.86 64.97 12.26
CA SER A 502 -16.86 64.37 13.17
C SER A 502 -17.15 62.92 13.60
N THR A 503 -18.16 62.29 13.02
CA THR A 503 -18.53 60.88 13.23
C THR A 503 -18.44 60.09 11.93
N ASN A 504 -17.68 60.60 10.94
CA ASN A 504 -17.48 60.04 9.61
C ASN A 504 -18.79 59.74 8.85
N GLN A 505 -19.85 60.53 9.13
CA GLN A 505 -21.07 60.56 8.33
C GLN A 505 -20.94 61.65 7.27
N CYS A 506 -21.06 61.27 6.00
CA CYS A 506 -20.97 62.19 4.88
C CYS A 506 -22.33 62.34 4.19
N VAL A 507 -22.65 63.58 3.81
CA VAL A 507 -23.84 63.92 3.03
C VAL A 507 -23.40 64.84 1.89
N ALA A 508 -23.88 64.58 0.68
CA ALA A 508 -23.62 65.42 -0.47
C ALA A 508 -24.91 65.76 -1.23
N PHE A 509 -25.06 67.04 -1.57
CA PHE A 509 -26.16 67.55 -2.39
C PHE A 509 -25.79 68.92 -2.95
N SER A 510 -26.54 69.41 -3.95
CA SER A 510 -26.31 70.74 -4.54
C SER A 510 -27.44 71.71 -4.18
N PHE A 511 -27.09 72.92 -3.72
CA PHE A 511 -28.07 74.02 -3.56
C PHE A 511 -28.35 74.76 -4.89
N SER A 512 -27.53 74.55 -5.92
CA SER A 512 -27.67 75.11 -7.27
C SER A 512 -28.46 74.20 -8.23
N GLY A 513 -28.74 72.96 -7.83
CA GLY A 513 -29.44 71.96 -8.65
C GLY A 513 -28.52 71.14 -9.56
N ASP A 514 -27.23 71.12 -9.27
CA ASP A 514 -26.27 70.24 -9.93
C ASP A 514 -26.52 68.79 -9.53
N TYR A 515 -26.12 67.85 -10.39
CA TYR A 515 -26.33 66.42 -10.23
C TYR A 515 -25.18 65.66 -10.88
N ILE A 516 -25.00 64.41 -10.44
CA ILE A 516 -24.04 63.47 -11.01
C ILE A 516 -24.77 62.71 -12.14
N PRO A 517 -24.24 62.71 -13.38
CA PRO A 517 -24.93 62.09 -14.52
C PRO A 517 -24.96 60.56 -14.40
N ALA A 518 -25.96 59.94 -15.04
CA ALA A 518 -26.00 58.49 -15.25
C ALA A 518 -24.74 57.99 -15.99
N GLY A 519 -24.35 56.75 -15.71
CA GLY A 519 -23.17 56.08 -16.24
C GLY A 519 -22.17 55.71 -15.14
N LEU A 520 -20.90 55.60 -15.54
CA LEU A 520 -19.77 55.27 -14.67
C LEU A 520 -18.96 56.51 -14.32
N GLY A 521 -18.52 56.63 -13.07
CA GLY A 521 -17.64 57.72 -12.64
C GLY A 521 -17.19 57.60 -11.19
N ILE A 522 -16.43 58.60 -10.72
CA ILE A 522 -16.07 58.74 -9.30
C ILE A 522 -17.18 59.50 -8.59
N LEU A 523 -17.77 58.89 -7.57
CA LEU A 523 -18.79 59.48 -6.72
C LEU A 523 -18.15 60.47 -5.74
N VAL A 524 -17.12 60.02 -5.02
CA VAL A 524 -16.37 60.79 -4.01
C VAL A 524 -14.94 60.26 -3.89
N SER A 525 -13.97 61.17 -3.75
CA SER A 525 -12.60 60.83 -3.31
C SER A 525 -12.42 61.20 -1.84
N PHE A 526 -11.89 60.29 -1.03
CA PHE A 526 -11.64 60.51 0.40
C PHE A 526 -10.14 60.66 0.69
N GLU A 527 -9.81 61.51 1.65
CA GLU A 527 -8.51 61.57 2.33
C GLU A 527 -8.74 61.32 3.82
N PHE A 528 -7.88 60.51 4.44
CA PHE A 528 -8.04 60.08 5.84
C PHE A 528 -6.69 59.97 6.56
N ASP A 529 -6.77 59.98 7.90
CA ASP A 529 -5.61 59.88 8.79
C ASP A 529 -4.94 58.51 8.64
N GLU A 530 -3.67 58.52 8.25
CA GLU A 530 -2.83 57.33 8.04
C GLU A 530 -2.57 56.55 9.34
N THR A 531 -2.78 57.16 10.52
CA THR A 531 -2.59 56.55 11.84
C THR A 531 -3.84 55.85 12.40
N SER A 532 -4.93 55.75 11.62
CA SER A 532 -6.19 55.11 12.03
C SER A 532 -5.98 53.65 12.46
N GLU A 533 -6.38 53.30 13.69
CA GLU A 533 -6.16 51.97 14.30
C GLU A 533 -6.85 50.82 13.53
N ASN A 534 -7.96 51.08 12.82
CA ASN A 534 -8.75 50.07 12.13
C ASN A 534 -8.67 50.22 10.60
N ARG A 535 -7.76 49.49 9.95
CA ARG A 535 -7.46 49.65 8.51
C ARG A 535 -8.45 48.97 7.56
N ILE A 536 -9.67 48.65 8.02
CA ILE A 536 -10.74 48.09 7.19
C ILE A 536 -11.81 49.16 6.99
N MET A 537 -11.87 49.72 5.78
CA MET A 537 -12.85 50.73 5.43
C MET A 537 -14.14 50.09 4.91
N SER A 538 -15.29 50.53 5.43
CA SER A 538 -16.62 50.07 5.02
C SER A 538 -17.63 51.19 5.02
N LEU A 539 -18.65 51.11 4.14
CA LEU A 539 -19.80 52.01 4.14
C LEU A 539 -21.03 51.35 4.76
N SER A 540 -21.83 52.14 5.46
CA SER A 540 -23.14 51.75 5.97
C SER A 540 -24.13 52.91 5.85
N ASN A 541 -25.43 52.65 6.07
CA ASN A 541 -26.49 53.65 5.98
C ASN A 541 -26.51 54.41 4.64
N ILE A 542 -26.22 53.71 3.55
CA ILE A 542 -26.11 54.29 2.21
C ILE A 542 -27.50 54.64 1.71
N ILE A 543 -27.69 55.89 1.30
CA ILE A 543 -28.88 56.33 0.57
C ILE A 543 -28.41 57.15 -0.62
N VAL A 544 -28.91 56.84 -1.81
CA VAL A 544 -28.68 57.60 -3.04
C VAL A 544 -30.05 58.02 -3.57
N SER A 545 -30.19 59.27 -4.03
CA SER A 545 -31.48 59.80 -4.47
C SER A 545 -31.50 60.25 -5.93
N ASN A 546 -32.63 60.05 -6.59
CA ASN A 546 -32.87 60.52 -7.95
C ASN A 546 -33.48 61.94 -7.96
N ALA A 547 -33.84 62.42 -9.16
CA ALA A 547 -34.38 63.77 -9.38
C ALA A 547 -35.64 64.10 -8.55
N ASN A 548 -36.37 63.07 -8.11
CA ASN A 548 -37.60 63.20 -7.35
C ASN A 548 -37.37 63.14 -5.82
N ALA A 549 -36.10 63.13 -5.38
CA ALA A 549 -35.69 62.91 -3.99
C ALA A 549 -36.18 61.57 -3.41
N SER A 550 -36.43 60.58 -4.27
CA SER A 550 -36.73 59.19 -3.88
C SER A 550 -35.42 58.43 -3.75
N ALA A 551 -35.34 57.51 -2.78
CA ALA A 551 -34.19 56.63 -2.63
C ALA A 551 -34.18 55.61 -3.78
N MET A 552 -33.01 55.40 -4.37
CA MET A 552 -32.74 54.33 -5.33
C MET A 552 -32.23 53.10 -4.60
N ASP A 553 -32.37 51.91 -5.20
CA ASP A 553 -31.73 50.71 -4.71
C ASP A 553 -30.22 50.78 -4.95
N VAL A 554 -29.44 50.35 -3.94
CA VAL A 554 -27.99 50.53 -3.93
C VAL A 554 -27.31 49.21 -3.58
N ILE A 555 -26.41 48.77 -4.45
CA ILE A 555 -25.43 47.74 -4.10
C ILE A 555 -24.27 48.44 -3.40
N ALA A 556 -24.15 48.17 -2.10
CA ALA A 556 -23.06 48.68 -1.27
C ALA A 556 -21.70 48.13 -1.74
N PRO A 557 -20.60 48.90 -1.60
CA PRO A 557 -19.28 48.36 -1.90
C PRO A 557 -18.88 47.34 -0.85
N GLU A 558 -18.09 46.35 -1.25
CA GLU A 558 -17.42 45.48 -0.29
C GLU A 558 -16.47 46.30 0.60
N GLN A 559 -16.27 45.83 1.84
CA GLN A 559 -15.26 46.43 2.71
C GLN A 559 -13.86 46.20 2.13
N ILE A 560 -13.00 47.18 2.26
CA ILE A 560 -11.63 47.10 1.74
C ILE A 560 -10.60 47.23 2.85
N TYR A 561 -9.44 46.63 2.63
CA TYR A 561 -8.27 46.83 3.45
C TYR A 561 -7.44 47.99 2.90
N ILE A 562 -7.16 49.00 3.74
CA ILE A 562 -6.25 50.09 3.41
C ILE A 562 -4.82 49.61 3.70
N PRO A 563 -3.93 49.57 2.69
CA PRO A 563 -2.55 49.14 2.86
C PRO A 563 -1.90 49.89 4.02
N ALA A 564 -1.25 49.17 4.94
CA ALA A 564 -0.56 49.74 6.09
C ALA A 564 0.50 50.78 5.66
N CYS A 565 0.66 51.82 6.46
CA CYS A 565 1.81 52.70 6.39
C CYS A 565 2.75 52.33 7.52
N ASP A 566 4.00 52.00 7.18
CA ASP A 566 5.04 51.83 8.19
C ASP A 566 5.57 53.22 8.55
N ASP A 567 5.52 53.56 9.83
CA ASP A 567 6.11 54.75 10.47
C ASP A 567 7.14 54.21 11.47
N ASP A 568 8.22 53.67 10.93
CA ASP A 568 9.16 52.85 11.71
C ASP A 568 9.97 53.69 12.71
N ASP A 569 10.08 55.00 12.50
CA ASP A 569 10.77 55.93 13.40
C ASP A 569 9.83 56.78 14.27
N GLY A 570 8.51 56.69 14.04
CA GLY A 570 7.47 57.26 14.90
C GLY A 570 7.34 58.77 14.79
N ASP A 571 7.68 59.34 13.63
CA ASP A 571 7.56 60.77 13.35
C ASP A 571 6.22 61.15 12.67
N ASN A 572 5.33 60.17 12.49
CA ASN A 572 4.05 60.24 11.81
C ASN A 572 4.17 60.62 10.32
N ILE A 573 5.18 60.09 9.63
CA ILE A 573 5.31 60.16 8.17
C ILE A 573 5.53 58.73 7.63
N CYS A 574 4.78 58.36 6.58
CA CYS A 574 4.99 57.09 5.89
C CYS A 574 6.45 56.90 5.42
N ASN A 575 7.06 55.75 5.74
CA ASN A 575 8.39 55.31 5.26
C ASN A 575 8.57 55.36 3.74
N ALA A 576 7.51 55.20 2.95
CA ALA A 576 7.56 55.30 1.48
C ALA A 576 7.85 56.73 0.98
N ILE A 577 7.73 57.72 1.86
CA ILE A 577 7.83 59.15 1.61
C ILE A 577 8.88 59.81 2.53
N ASP A 578 9.27 59.14 3.63
CA ASP A 578 10.33 59.55 4.55
C ASP A 578 11.75 59.21 4.01
N PRO A 579 12.65 60.20 3.89
CA PRO A 579 14.03 59.98 3.49
C PRO A 579 14.98 59.34 4.54
N GLU A 580 14.60 59.12 5.81
CA GLU A 580 15.48 58.52 6.86
C GLU A 580 14.82 57.39 7.71
N PRO A 581 14.45 56.24 7.12
CA PRO A 581 13.49 55.29 7.71
C PRO A 581 14.10 54.27 8.71
N ASN A 582 15.09 54.63 9.55
CA ASN A 582 15.70 53.68 10.49
C ASN A 582 16.02 54.28 11.87
N CYS A 583 15.27 53.79 12.88
CA CYS A 583 15.32 53.98 14.34
C CYS A 583 16.32 55.02 14.92
N ALA A 584 15.77 55.94 15.72
CA ALA A 584 16.49 56.95 16.48
C ALA A 584 17.46 56.34 17.54
N THR A 585 18.68 56.06 17.12
CA THR A 585 19.87 55.83 17.96
C THR A 585 19.76 54.78 19.08
N ASN A 586 20.29 53.59 18.78
CA ASN A 586 20.94 52.65 19.71
C ASN A 586 20.05 51.74 20.58
N ASP A 587 18.90 51.28 20.11
CA ASP A 587 18.07 50.29 20.85
C ASP A 587 17.48 49.19 19.95
N THR A 588 18.33 48.61 19.09
CA THR A 588 18.02 47.33 18.40
C THR A 588 18.69 46.17 19.14
N ASP A 589 17.99 45.03 19.24
CA ASP A 589 18.58 43.77 19.70
C ASP A 589 19.31 43.03 18.56
N GLU A 590 19.85 41.84 18.85
CA GLU A 590 20.67 41.05 17.91
C GLU A 590 19.86 40.48 16.71
N CYS A 591 18.56 40.80 16.62
CA CYS A 591 17.68 40.48 15.50
C CYS A 591 17.14 41.74 14.77
N ASP A 592 17.74 42.91 15.01
CA ASP A 592 17.37 44.19 14.37
C ASP A 592 15.91 44.62 14.60
N VAL A 593 15.28 44.22 15.72
CA VAL A 593 13.94 44.67 16.13
C VAL A 593 14.04 45.73 17.23
N CYS A 594 13.36 46.87 17.07
CA CYS A 594 13.36 47.96 18.07
C CYS A 594 12.48 47.57 19.29
N GLY A 595 13.08 47.46 20.49
CA GLY A 595 12.36 47.25 21.77
C GLY A 595 12.02 45.80 22.21
N GLY A 596 12.72 44.79 21.71
CA GLY A 596 12.48 43.37 22.03
C GLY A 596 12.75 42.96 23.49
N ASP A 597 11.99 41.98 24.00
CA ASP A 597 12.09 41.44 25.38
C ASP A 597 13.07 40.26 25.54
N GLY A 598 13.83 39.95 24.48
CA GLY A 598 14.87 38.93 24.47
C GLY A 598 14.39 37.47 24.45
N THR A 599 13.12 37.18 24.13
CA THR A 599 12.60 35.79 24.23
C THR A 599 11.68 35.26 23.12
N SER A 600 11.58 35.89 21.94
CA SER A 600 10.60 35.45 20.90
C SER A 600 11.15 34.81 19.61
N CYS A 601 12.38 34.29 19.59
CA CYS A 601 12.75 33.27 18.59
C CYS A 601 12.50 31.88 19.18
N MET A 602 11.28 31.36 19.04
CA MET A 602 11.02 29.93 19.30
C MET A 602 11.58 29.11 18.14
N TYR A 603 12.85 28.72 18.26
CA TYR A 603 13.49 27.73 17.39
C TYR A 603 12.81 26.36 17.59
N GLN A 604 12.35 25.72 16.52
CA GLN A 604 11.88 24.33 16.55
C GLN A 604 13.10 23.39 16.48
N PRO A 605 13.31 22.49 17.44
CA PRO A 605 14.36 21.47 17.33
C PRO A 605 14.18 20.67 16.04
N GLY A 606 15.20 20.69 15.19
CA GLY A 606 15.23 20.00 13.90
C GLY A 606 14.99 20.85 12.65
N ASP A 607 14.62 22.12 12.78
CA ASP A 607 14.56 23.08 11.64
C ASP A 607 15.94 23.74 11.46
N VAL A 608 16.83 23.05 10.77
CA VAL A 608 18.26 23.38 10.71
C VAL A 608 18.53 24.50 9.71
N ASN A 609 17.67 24.68 8.71
CA ASN A 609 17.78 25.76 7.74
C ASN A 609 16.99 27.03 8.13
N MET A 610 16.26 26.99 9.26
CA MET A 610 15.48 28.09 9.83
C MET A 610 14.39 28.62 8.87
N ASP A 611 13.82 27.74 8.05
CA ASP A 611 12.72 28.07 7.14
C ASP A 611 11.32 27.95 7.79
N ASN A 612 11.28 27.64 9.09
CA ASN A 612 10.11 27.35 9.90
C ASN A 612 9.39 26.02 9.55
N ALA A 613 10.05 25.08 8.87
CA ALA A 613 9.50 23.76 8.55
C ALA A 613 10.53 22.62 8.67
N VAL A 614 10.30 21.69 9.60
CA VAL A 614 11.12 20.46 9.71
C VAL A 614 10.80 19.51 8.54
N ASN A 615 11.74 19.32 7.62
CA ASN A 615 11.54 18.52 6.41
C ASN A 615 12.82 17.80 5.93
N VAL A 616 12.75 17.14 4.77
CA VAL A 616 13.86 16.32 4.24
C VAL A 616 15.13 17.14 3.98
N ILE A 617 15.00 18.45 3.72
CA ILE A 617 16.14 19.35 3.51
C ILE A 617 16.98 19.46 4.79
N ASP A 618 16.36 19.46 5.96
CA ASP A 618 17.05 19.50 7.25
C ASP A 618 17.86 18.23 7.52
N ILE A 619 17.32 17.06 7.17
CA ILE A 619 18.05 15.78 7.25
C ILE A 619 19.33 15.83 6.42
N VAL A 620 19.23 16.35 5.19
CA VAL A 620 20.38 16.44 4.28
C VAL A 620 21.46 17.33 4.88
N LEU A 621 21.09 18.45 5.50
CA LEU A 621 22.03 19.37 6.14
C LEU A 621 22.73 18.74 7.36
N ILE A 622 22.00 17.97 8.17
CA ILE A 622 22.59 17.23 9.32
C ILE A 622 23.55 16.13 8.84
N VAL A 623 23.18 15.38 7.79
CA VAL A 623 24.04 14.33 7.21
C VAL A 623 25.33 14.93 6.66
N ASP A 624 25.23 16.03 5.91
CA ASP A 624 26.41 16.72 5.38
C ASP A 624 27.34 17.22 6.49
N PHE A 625 26.78 17.67 7.62
CA PHE A 625 27.57 18.05 8.79
C PHE A 625 28.30 16.85 9.42
N ILE A 626 27.61 15.72 9.65
CA ILE A 626 28.22 14.50 10.23
C ILE A 626 29.33 13.94 9.33
N LEU A 627 29.18 14.07 8.01
CA LEU A 627 30.19 13.68 7.04
C LEU A 627 31.35 14.69 6.94
N GLY A 628 31.26 15.84 7.61
CA GLY A 628 32.28 16.89 7.65
C GLY A 628 32.32 17.76 6.39
N ASN A 629 31.22 17.81 5.64
CA ASN A 629 31.10 18.59 4.41
C ASN A 629 30.64 20.04 4.67
N SER A 630 30.09 20.32 5.85
CA SER A 630 29.61 21.64 6.28
C SER A 630 29.95 21.88 7.77
N GLU A 631 30.03 23.15 8.19
CA GLU A 631 30.20 23.54 9.60
C GLU A 631 28.97 24.32 10.07
N PHE A 632 28.41 23.95 11.23
CA PHE A 632 27.34 24.71 11.89
C PHE A 632 27.91 25.80 12.81
N THR A 633 27.14 26.89 13.00
CA THR A 633 27.34 27.81 14.13
C THR A 633 26.92 27.14 15.44
N THR A 634 27.34 27.67 16.59
CA THR A 634 26.94 27.14 17.90
C THR A 634 25.42 27.09 18.09
N GLU A 635 24.69 28.01 17.45
CA GLU A 635 23.22 28.03 17.46
C GLU A 635 22.63 26.94 16.58
N ALA A 636 23.12 26.78 15.35
CA ALA A 636 22.67 25.71 14.45
C ALA A 636 22.99 24.31 15.00
N PHE A 637 24.08 24.17 15.78
CA PHE A 637 24.39 22.91 16.48
C PHE A 637 23.32 22.54 17.52
N ASN A 638 22.79 23.52 18.26
CA ASN A 638 21.73 23.28 19.24
C ASN A 638 20.40 22.92 18.58
N ILE A 639 20.14 23.43 17.37
CA ILE A 639 18.91 23.17 16.63
C ILE A 639 18.98 21.81 15.91
N ALA A 640 20.17 21.40 15.47
CA ALA A 640 20.41 20.09 14.88
C ALA A 640 20.49 18.93 15.90
N ASP A 641 20.74 19.21 17.19
CA ASP A 641 20.72 18.23 18.29
C ASP A 641 19.27 17.93 18.73
N ALA A 642 18.53 17.25 17.86
CA ALA A 642 17.13 16.89 18.08
C ALA A 642 16.95 16.01 19.33
N SER A 643 17.95 15.19 19.69
CA SER A 643 17.94 14.32 20.87
C SER A 643 18.30 15.04 22.17
N GLN A 644 18.82 16.26 22.08
CA GLN A 644 19.30 17.08 23.20
C GLN A 644 20.38 16.37 24.04
N ASP A 645 21.19 15.52 23.39
CA ASP A 645 22.24 14.75 24.06
C ASP A 645 23.60 15.48 24.13
N GLY A 646 23.68 16.64 23.47
CA GLY A 646 24.85 17.49 23.36
C GLY A 646 25.75 17.19 22.17
N TYR A 647 25.38 16.26 21.28
CA TYR A 647 26.14 15.87 20.10
C TYR A 647 25.25 15.62 18.88
N VAL A 648 25.49 16.33 17.78
CA VAL A 648 24.84 15.98 16.50
C VAL A 648 25.42 14.68 15.94
N ASN A 649 24.60 13.62 15.93
CA ASN A 649 24.97 12.27 15.55
C ASN A 649 23.82 11.51 14.85
N VAL A 650 24.01 10.20 14.61
CA VAL A 650 23.02 9.38 13.87
C VAL A 650 21.68 9.31 14.61
N ILE A 651 21.66 9.40 15.94
CA ILE A 651 20.44 9.40 16.76
C ILE A 651 19.58 10.62 16.43
N ASP A 652 20.18 11.79 16.24
CA ASP A 652 19.45 13.01 15.87
C ASP A 652 18.81 12.88 14.49
N ILE A 653 19.49 12.25 13.53
CA ILE A 653 18.90 11.95 12.21
C ILE A 653 17.68 11.04 12.35
N VAL A 654 17.77 9.99 13.16
CA VAL A 654 16.67 9.05 13.37
C VAL A 654 15.47 9.76 14.00
N MET A 655 15.69 10.59 15.01
CA MET A 655 14.63 11.39 15.62
C MET A 655 14.01 12.39 14.66
N LEU A 656 14.83 13.07 13.84
CA LEU A 656 14.33 14.02 12.83
C LEU A 656 13.45 13.33 11.78
N VAL A 657 13.86 12.14 11.32
CA VAL A 657 13.09 11.30 10.40
C VAL A 657 11.76 10.88 11.03
N GLU A 658 11.77 10.49 12.32
CA GLU A 658 10.53 10.18 13.04
C GLU A 658 9.61 11.40 13.18
N ILE A 659 10.14 12.60 13.41
CA ILE A 659 9.36 13.84 13.47
C ILE A 659 8.69 14.09 12.11
N ILE A 660 9.44 14.03 11.01
CA ILE A 660 8.93 14.27 9.63
C ILE A 660 7.89 13.24 9.19
N LEU A 661 8.06 11.97 9.59
CA LEU A 661 7.09 10.92 9.26
C LEU A 661 5.79 11.01 10.06
N ASN A 662 5.77 11.73 11.18
CA ASN A 662 4.62 11.85 12.08
C ASN A 662 3.98 13.25 12.12
N SER A 663 4.60 14.25 11.49
CA SER A 663 4.06 15.60 11.23
C SER A 663 3.27 15.63 9.93
#